data_AF-A0AAV1JSM4-F1
#
_entry.id   AF-A0AAV1JSM4-F1
#
_cell.length_a   1.000
_cell.length_b   1.000
_cell.length_c   1.000
_cell.angle_alpha   90.00
_cell.angle_beta   90.00
_cell.angle_gamma   90.00
#
_symmetry.space_group_name_H-M   'P 1'
#
loop_
_entity.id
_entity.type
_entity.pdbx_description
1 polymer ?
#
loop_
_entity_poly.entity_id
_entity_poly.type
_entity_poly.pdbx_seq_one_letter_code
_entity_poly.pdbx_strand_id
1 'polypeptide(L)'
;MVPLVFILLAVASGPAAARRHAPDLREDEPARRTTRPAECQFGKQAKELGSTWFADLGPPFGVMYCIKCECIPVQKKRRVVAKVHCRNIKNECPEPSCDTPVLLPGRCCKTCPGDTNSPDIVQEDSPTVVMAQEEEEVSMKHFGALLTGRSPLCIRRDDMTGVPVAAGVATARFTFRRRHLYWSVLLGPSMVSRPRALAFLDRGGRMLLEHPLKKAQGIHATYEEKTDKLCGVWRRVPREYKRFLREGSLYVALIWGDERNNSMDTALSGRISRYPALSSEMFTSLLEPEHAPLSIGNGACDDYRVPGQEEGWWGGTAVVTGAAGAAPSLHLAIVFNGVFKLGSREQAIKVTLTLPEKNQTIIDEMQKMSKPSYEFNIIEVSTPVSAAELRSLARGRLVLSVEAMGTPERRLSGVVRQRAACEVFHAPLMAERLAATTIPEGLALIYIDKEGSLVYDIQVDNLSIPDPKITLVDEQGKRHSQVEILDTRMGVLARPSARIFPPLYEDQLAVHIGSDTGPPLLRGRLLSRSLPDAAGAGPALLKRTDVRLPLTTPIAGLAWVSVDALCGINYEVFINGYNGGWSSWLESHALGSTGPRALTGSEGSVLEPSPAELAALHAGAAYLNVRASDNGTEFLRTRLPQISVPPSCLPAVPYAVDNELSANYPPTHVNVPPDNSLSNTASCFYAGRSYEDGAQWMATESCHMCGCVHGALRCDPVRCPPVECASPTIQPPGQCCPICT
;
A
#
# COMPACT_ATOMS: atom_id res chain seq x y z
N MET A 1 -12.71 36.59 62.20
CA MET A 1 -12.81 35.19 62.68
C MET A 1 -14.08 34.59 62.09
N VAL A 2 -13.91 33.50 61.36
CA VAL A 2 -14.95 32.59 60.79
C VAL A 2 -15.31 31.55 61.90
N PRO A 3 -16.38 30.72 61.86
CA PRO A 3 -17.69 30.68 61.13
C PRO A 3 -18.92 30.44 62.05
N LEU A 4 -20.16 30.40 61.50
CA LEU A 4 -21.01 29.20 61.58
C LEU A 4 -22.21 29.22 60.59
N VAL A 5 -22.21 28.20 59.72
CA VAL A 5 -23.26 27.43 59.02
C VAL A 5 -24.73 27.85 59.16
N PHE A 6 -25.48 27.92 58.04
CA PHE A 6 -26.81 27.29 57.91
C PHE A 6 -27.22 27.03 56.44
N ILE A 7 -27.85 25.87 56.25
CA ILE A 7 -28.39 25.23 55.04
C ILE A 7 -29.62 25.96 54.50
N LEU A 8 -29.84 25.97 53.17
CA LEU A 8 -31.19 26.06 52.59
C LEU A 8 -31.27 25.48 51.17
N LEU A 9 -32.24 24.57 51.00
CA LEU A 9 -32.71 23.99 49.74
C LEU A 9 -33.38 25.04 48.86
N ALA A 10 -33.22 24.92 47.53
CA ALA A 10 -34.15 25.51 46.57
C ALA A 10 -34.34 24.60 45.35
N VAL A 11 -35.62 24.30 45.12
CA VAL A 11 -36.20 23.54 44.00
C VAL A 11 -36.07 24.34 42.70
N ALA A 12 -35.73 23.68 41.59
CA ALA A 12 -35.91 24.25 40.25
C ALA A 12 -36.55 23.22 39.30
N SER A 13 -37.73 23.59 38.82
CA SER A 13 -38.55 22.96 37.79
C SER A 13 -37.83 22.87 36.43
N GLY A 14 -37.75 21.68 35.84
CA GLY A 14 -37.26 21.48 34.48
C GLY A 14 -38.39 21.49 33.44
N PRO A 15 -38.23 22.17 32.29
CA PRO A 15 -39.08 21.93 31.13
C PRO A 15 -38.50 20.80 30.28
N ALA A 16 -39.40 19.95 29.77
CA ALA A 16 -39.10 18.84 28.87
C ALA A 16 -38.52 19.34 27.53
N ALA A 17 -37.38 18.80 27.13
CA ALA A 17 -36.84 18.93 25.78
C ALA A 17 -36.90 17.57 25.07
N ALA A 18 -37.66 17.53 23.97
CA ALA A 18 -37.87 16.36 23.13
C ALA A 18 -36.55 15.79 22.58
N ARG A 19 -36.29 14.50 22.83
CA ARG A 19 -35.15 13.76 22.28
C ARG A 19 -35.36 13.52 20.78
N ARG A 20 -34.70 14.31 19.93
CA ARG A 20 -34.31 13.86 18.59
C ARG A 20 -33.01 13.08 18.74
N HIS A 21 -33.07 11.76 18.76
CA HIS A 21 -31.89 10.92 18.67
C HIS A 21 -31.26 11.10 17.29
N ALA A 22 -30.19 11.91 17.23
CA ALA A 22 -29.20 11.75 16.17
C ALA A 22 -28.46 10.42 16.43
N PRO A 23 -28.20 9.60 15.41
CA PRO A 23 -27.38 8.41 15.58
C PRO A 23 -25.97 8.84 15.98
N ASP A 24 -25.44 8.21 17.01
CA ASP A 24 -24.11 8.46 17.56
C ASP A 24 -23.06 8.08 16.51
N LEU A 25 -22.52 9.09 15.82
CA LEU A 25 -21.39 8.92 14.93
C LEU A 25 -20.16 8.67 15.80
N ARG A 26 -19.82 7.39 16.03
CA ARG A 26 -18.50 7.00 16.53
C ARG A 26 -17.46 7.75 15.72
N GLU A 27 -16.70 8.63 16.36
CA GLU A 27 -15.64 9.36 15.70
C GLU A 27 -14.56 8.36 15.27
N ASP A 28 -14.55 7.98 13.98
CA ASP A 28 -13.41 7.29 13.36
C ASP A 28 -12.12 8.05 13.70
N GLU A 29 -11.10 7.34 14.18
CA GLU A 29 -9.79 7.92 14.57
C GLU A 29 -9.22 8.83 13.47
N PRO A 30 -8.52 9.93 13.84
CA PRO A 30 -8.00 10.91 12.88
C PRO A 30 -7.08 10.31 11.82
N ALA A 31 -6.27 9.28 12.16
CA ALA A 31 -5.38 8.59 11.21
C ALA A 31 -6.13 7.79 10.12
N ARG A 32 -7.32 7.26 10.44
CA ARG A 32 -8.19 6.57 9.48
C ARG A 32 -8.90 7.56 8.55
N ARG A 33 -9.09 8.80 9.02
CA ARG A 33 -9.66 9.90 8.23
C ARG A 33 -8.63 10.55 7.29
N THR A 34 -7.34 10.51 7.54
CA THR A 34 -6.34 11.18 6.67
C THR A 34 -5.89 10.33 5.47
N THR A 35 -5.92 9.01 5.62
CA THR A 35 -5.38 8.04 4.65
C THR A 35 -6.39 7.49 3.63
N ARG A 36 -7.70 7.69 3.85
CA ARG A 36 -8.72 7.18 2.91
C ARG A 36 -8.54 7.80 1.51
N PRO A 37 -8.64 7.03 0.41
CA PRO A 37 -8.80 7.62 -0.91
C PRO A 37 -10.13 8.40 -0.96
N ALA A 38 -10.18 9.44 -1.77
CA ALA A 38 -11.41 10.18 -2.03
C ALA A 38 -12.29 9.34 -2.98
N GLU A 39 -13.09 8.43 -2.41
CA GLU A 39 -14.03 7.58 -3.13
C GLU A 39 -15.47 7.91 -2.73
N CYS A 40 -16.39 7.88 -3.69
CA CYS A 40 -17.80 8.07 -3.42
C CYS A 40 -18.47 6.75 -3.08
N GLN A 41 -19.32 6.75 -2.06
CA GLN A 41 -20.16 5.59 -1.75
C GLN A 41 -21.57 5.85 -2.26
N PHE A 42 -22.09 4.94 -3.09
CA PHE A 42 -23.47 4.98 -3.58
C PHE A 42 -24.08 3.57 -3.48
N GLY A 43 -25.06 3.40 -2.59
CA GLY A 43 -25.56 2.08 -2.21
C GLY A 43 -24.46 1.21 -1.59
N LYS A 44 -24.27 -0.01 -2.11
CA LYS A 44 -23.20 -0.94 -1.69
C LYS A 44 -21.92 -0.84 -2.53
N GLN A 45 -21.85 0.09 -3.48
CA GLN A 45 -20.72 0.23 -4.40
C GLN A 45 -19.88 1.45 -4.06
N ALA A 46 -18.56 1.27 -4.05
CA ALA A 46 -17.60 2.37 -4.06
C ALA A 46 -17.34 2.80 -5.52
N LYS A 47 -17.30 4.11 -5.76
CA LYS A 47 -17.11 4.73 -7.06
C LYS A 47 -15.86 5.62 -7.02
N GLU A 48 -15.02 5.49 -8.04
CA GLU A 48 -13.78 6.24 -8.17
C GLU A 48 -14.05 7.73 -8.40
N LEU A 49 -13.15 8.61 -7.95
CA LEU A 49 -13.21 10.04 -8.23
C LEU A 49 -13.23 10.31 -9.75
N GLY A 50 -14.15 11.15 -10.21
CA GLY A 50 -14.37 11.47 -11.62
C GLY A 50 -15.13 10.40 -12.41
N SER A 51 -15.53 9.29 -11.77
CA SER A 51 -16.39 8.30 -12.44
C SER A 51 -17.82 8.83 -12.59
N THR A 52 -18.48 8.44 -13.68
CA THR A 52 -19.91 8.72 -13.92
C THR A 52 -20.68 7.41 -14.07
N TRP A 53 -21.90 7.37 -13.55
CA TRP A 53 -22.78 6.19 -13.62
C TRP A 53 -24.26 6.59 -13.55
N PHE A 54 -25.15 5.67 -13.89
CA PHE A 54 -26.59 5.84 -13.66
C PHE A 54 -26.98 5.36 -12.27
N ALA A 55 -27.84 6.11 -11.58
CA ALA A 55 -28.24 5.80 -10.21
C ALA A 55 -28.96 4.44 -10.12
N ASP A 56 -28.37 3.47 -9.44
CA ASP A 56 -29.03 2.22 -9.05
C ASP A 56 -29.55 2.33 -7.63
N LEU A 57 -30.87 2.41 -7.48
CA LEU A 57 -31.53 2.54 -6.18
C LEU A 57 -31.83 1.18 -5.53
N GLY A 58 -31.46 0.08 -6.19
CA GLY A 58 -31.74 -1.27 -5.74
C GLY A 58 -33.22 -1.65 -5.82
N PRO A 59 -33.57 -2.90 -5.47
CA PRO A 59 -34.96 -3.37 -5.51
C PRO A 59 -35.85 -2.57 -4.54
N PRO A 60 -37.08 -2.16 -4.93
CA PRO A 60 -37.79 -2.51 -6.18
C PRO A 60 -37.52 -1.57 -7.38
N PHE A 61 -36.77 -0.48 -7.22
CA PHE A 61 -36.68 0.60 -8.20
C PHE A 61 -35.66 0.35 -9.33
N GLY A 62 -34.57 -0.35 -9.06
CA GLY A 62 -33.52 -0.65 -10.04
C GLY A 62 -32.76 0.59 -10.54
N VAL A 63 -32.28 0.52 -11.79
CA VAL A 63 -31.42 1.56 -12.39
C VAL A 63 -32.24 2.68 -13.04
N MET A 64 -32.00 3.91 -12.61
CA MET A 64 -32.62 5.13 -13.12
C MET A 64 -31.74 5.78 -14.18
N TYR A 65 -31.92 5.39 -15.44
CA TYR A 65 -31.10 5.86 -16.58
C TYR A 65 -31.18 7.37 -16.86
N CYS A 66 -32.18 8.08 -16.33
CA CYS A 66 -32.26 9.54 -16.44
C CYS A 66 -31.55 10.30 -15.30
N ILE A 67 -31.03 9.59 -14.30
CA ILE A 67 -30.29 10.20 -13.20
C ILE A 67 -28.83 9.85 -13.38
N LYS A 68 -28.05 10.82 -13.87
CA LYS A 68 -26.61 10.69 -14.05
C LYS A 68 -25.91 11.17 -12.79
N CYS A 69 -25.17 10.28 -12.17
CA CYS A 69 -24.35 10.54 -11.00
C CYS A 69 -22.89 10.64 -11.40
N GLU A 70 -22.18 11.57 -10.76
CA GLU A 70 -20.75 11.76 -10.88
C GLU A 70 -20.13 11.80 -9.49
N CYS A 71 -18.95 11.20 -9.34
CA CYS A 71 -18.18 11.32 -8.12
C CYS A 71 -17.25 12.53 -8.20
N ILE A 72 -17.64 13.65 -7.57
CA ILE A 72 -16.88 14.89 -7.65
C ILE A 72 -15.97 15.09 -6.41
N PRO A 73 -14.75 15.64 -6.59
CA PRO A 73 -13.94 16.09 -5.48
C PRO A 73 -14.53 17.33 -4.82
N VAL A 74 -14.68 17.30 -3.51
CA VAL A 74 -15.11 18.43 -2.68
C VAL A 74 -14.07 18.65 -1.59
N GLN A 75 -13.56 19.88 -1.51
CA GLN A 75 -12.59 20.24 -0.49
C GLN A 75 -13.28 20.45 0.86
N LYS A 76 -12.82 19.72 1.90
CA LYS A 76 -13.29 19.89 3.28
C LYS A 76 -12.08 19.98 4.21
N LYS A 77 -11.76 21.20 4.69
CA LYS A 77 -10.52 21.49 5.44
C LYS A 77 -9.27 21.11 4.62
N ARG A 78 -8.26 20.45 5.23
CA ARG A 78 -7.02 19.94 4.60
C ARG A 78 -7.18 18.79 3.59
N ARG A 79 -8.38 18.29 3.31
CA ARG A 79 -8.55 17.06 2.53
C ARG A 79 -9.57 17.21 1.40
N VAL A 80 -9.27 16.56 0.28
CA VAL A 80 -10.24 16.30 -0.78
C VAL A 80 -11.11 15.11 -0.36
N VAL A 81 -12.40 15.36 -0.19
CA VAL A 81 -13.40 14.33 0.09
C VAL A 81 -14.24 14.13 -1.16
N ALA A 82 -14.61 12.89 -1.45
CA ALA A 82 -15.47 12.60 -2.58
C ALA A 82 -16.95 12.78 -2.20
N LYS A 83 -17.72 13.42 -3.07
CA LYS A 83 -19.17 13.58 -2.92
C LYS A 83 -19.87 13.10 -4.18
N VAL A 84 -20.90 12.28 -4.01
CA VAL A 84 -21.80 11.93 -5.12
C VAL A 84 -22.62 13.16 -5.49
N HIS A 85 -22.55 13.56 -6.75
CA HIS A 85 -23.42 14.57 -7.34
C HIS A 85 -24.27 13.92 -8.42
N CYS A 86 -25.57 13.79 -8.18
CA CYS A 86 -26.51 13.26 -9.16
C CYS A 86 -27.38 14.38 -9.72
N ARG A 87 -27.56 14.39 -11.05
CA ARG A 87 -28.44 15.34 -11.75
C ARG A 87 -29.34 14.59 -12.72
N ASN A 88 -30.52 15.17 -12.98
CA ASN A 88 -31.47 14.63 -13.94
C ASN A 88 -31.12 15.14 -15.35
N ILE A 89 -30.78 14.24 -16.25
CA ILE A 89 -30.35 14.57 -17.62
C ILE A 89 -31.49 14.57 -18.63
N LYS A 90 -32.74 14.33 -18.20
CA LYS A 90 -33.91 14.30 -19.10
C LYS A 90 -34.07 15.57 -19.94
N ASN A 91 -33.65 16.72 -19.40
CA ASN A 91 -33.71 18.02 -20.08
C ASN A 91 -32.44 18.33 -20.90
N GLU A 92 -31.40 17.50 -20.81
CA GLU A 92 -30.15 17.60 -21.58
C GLU A 92 -30.21 16.75 -22.86
N CYS A 93 -31.33 16.07 -23.11
CA CYS A 93 -31.52 15.25 -24.30
C CYS A 93 -31.55 16.08 -25.58
N PRO A 94 -30.80 15.70 -26.63
CA PRO A 94 -30.90 16.36 -27.93
C PRO A 94 -32.28 16.12 -28.52
N GLU A 95 -32.79 17.11 -29.23
CA GLU A 95 -34.05 16.95 -29.96
C GLU A 95 -33.84 15.92 -31.09
N PRO A 96 -34.68 14.87 -31.17
CA PRO A 96 -34.53 13.83 -32.16
C PRO A 96 -34.73 14.37 -33.58
N SER A 97 -33.89 13.93 -34.51
CA SER A 97 -33.89 14.36 -35.92
C SER A 97 -34.96 13.69 -36.80
N CYS A 98 -35.75 12.76 -36.24
CA CYS A 98 -36.73 11.95 -36.96
C CYS A 98 -38.13 12.03 -36.34
N ASP A 99 -39.14 11.77 -37.16
CA ASP A 99 -40.56 11.83 -36.76
C ASP A 99 -40.96 10.73 -35.75
N THR A 100 -40.25 9.60 -35.74
CA THR A 100 -40.54 8.44 -34.86
C THR A 100 -39.32 8.03 -34.02
N PRO A 101 -38.97 8.79 -32.97
CA PRO A 101 -37.83 8.48 -32.11
C PRO A 101 -38.17 7.40 -31.08
N VAL A 102 -37.26 6.42 -30.91
CA VAL A 102 -37.48 5.24 -30.06
C VAL A 102 -36.65 5.34 -28.77
N LEU A 103 -37.23 4.95 -27.63
CA LEU A 103 -36.50 4.81 -26.37
C LEU A 103 -35.95 3.39 -26.23
N LEU A 104 -34.63 3.24 -26.30
CA LEU A 104 -33.99 1.94 -26.15
C LEU A 104 -33.88 1.54 -24.67
N PRO A 105 -33.92 0.23 -24.35
CA PRO A 105 -33.70 -0.25 -22.99
C PRO A 105 -32.33 0.19 -22.48
N GLY A 106 -32.29 0.71 -21.26
CA GLY A 106 -31.05 1.19 -20.63
C GLY A 106 -30.62 2.61 -20.99
N ARG A 107 -31.51 3.45 -21.54
CA ARG A 107 -31.23 4.85 -21.94
C ARG A 107 -32.29 5.82 -21.41
N CYS A 108 -31.98 7.12 -21.35
CA CYS A 108 -32.94 8.16 -20.98
C CYS A 108 -33.54 8.90 -22.19
N CYS A 109 -32.74 9.18 -23.22
CA CYS A 109 -33.08 9.95 -24.41
C CYS A 109 -33.56 9.04 -25.51
N LYS A 110 -34.52 9.55 -26.29
CA LYS A 110 -35.00 8.88 -27.49
C LYS A 110 -33.97 9.04 -28.60
N THR A 111 -33.72 7.98 -29.36
CA THR A 111 -32.76 7.95 -30.46
C THR A 111 -33.45 7.56 -31.76
N CYS A 112 -32.95 8.11 -32.87
CA CYS A 112 -33.39 7.73 -34.21
C CYS A 112 -32.61 6.50 -34.71
N PRO A 113 -33.23 5.59 -35.48
CA PRO A 113 -32.53 4.45 -36.06
C PRO A 113 -31.34 4.91 -36.94
N GLY A 114 -30.12 4.56 -36.55
CA GLY A 114 -28.87 4.91 -37.27
C GLY A 114 -28.04 6.04 -36.65
N ASP A 115 -28.52 6.71 -35.61
CA ASP A 115 -27.78 7.76 -34.91
C ASP A 115 -26.95 7.18 -33.75
N THR A 116 -25.62 7.31 -33.82
CA THR A 116 -24.69 6.70 -32.85
C THR A 116 -24.23 7.66 -31.76
N ASN A 117 -24.53 8.96 -31.85
CA ASN A 117 -24.05 9.97 -30.91
C ASN A 117 -25.17 10.41 -29.94
N SER A 118 -25.25 9.76 -28.78
CA SER A 118 -26.20 10.09 -27.71
C SER A 118 -25.47 10.46 -26.41
N PRO A 119 -25.82 11.57 -25.72
CA PRO A 119 -25.16 12.00 -24.48
C PRO A 119 -25.47 11.12 -23.26
N ASP A 120 -26.40 10.17 -23.43
CA ASP A 120 -26.83 9.19 -22.43
C ASP A 120 -26.06 7.88 -22.48
N ILE A 121 -25.11 7.78 -23.38
CA ILE A 121 -24.12 6.72 -23.30
C ILE A 121 -23.18 7.16 -22.19
N VAL A 122 -23.22 6.49 -21.04
CA VAL A 122 -22.05 6.49 -20.16
C VAL A 122 -20.96 5.93 -21.04
N GLN A 123 -19.98 6.75 -21.38
CA GLN A 123 -18.67 6.24 -21.77
C GLN A 123 -18.16 5.50 -20.53
N GLU A 124 -18.65 4.27 -20.33
CA GLU A 124 -17.81 3.27 -19.70
C GLU A 124 -16.60 3.25 -20.60
N ASP A 125 -15.43 3.57 -20.04
CA ASP A 125 -14.17 3.46 -20.77
C ASP A 125 -14.14 2.09 -21.43
N SER A 126 -14.49 2.05 -22.70
CA SER A 126 -14.45 0.84 -23.49
C SER A 126 -12.97 0.46 -23.56
N PRO A 127 -12.61 -0.83 -23.41
CA PRO A 127 -11.23 -1.30 -23.42
C PRO A 127 -10.55 -1.16 -24.79
N THR A 128 -11.00 -0.26 -25.66
CA THR A 128 -10.47 -0.07 -27.02
C THR A 128 -9.18 0.75 -27.07
N VAL A 129 -8.67 1.24 -25.93
CA VAL A 129 -7.32 1.85 -25.80
C VAL A 129 -6.27 0.83 -25.32
N VAL A 130 -6.60 -0.47 -25.25
CA VAL A 130 -5.69 -1.50 -24.73
C VAL A 130 -4.42 -1.66 -25.58
N MET A 131 -4.45 -1.38 -26.89
CA MET A 131 -3.27 -1.58 -27.75
C MET A 131 -2.23 -0.45 -27.67
N ALA A 132 -2.60 0.76 -27.18
CA ALA A 132 -1.64 1.86 -26.95
C ALA A 132 -1.19 1.96 -25.48
N GLN A 133 -1.94 1.35 -24.55
CA GLN A 133 -1.64 1.38 -23.11
C GLN A 133 -0.45 0.50 -22.71
N GLU A 134 -0.20 -0.63 -23.37
CA GLU A 134 0.87 -1.55 -22.96
C GLU A 134 2.28 -0.96 -23.17
N GLU A 135 2.51 -0.22 -24.28
CA GLU A 135 3.79 0.47 -24.51
C GLU A 135 3.93 1.76 -23.67
N GLU A 136 2.84 2.49 -23.42
CA GLU A 136 2.85 3.68 -22.55
C GLU A 136 2.98 3.35 -21.05
N GLU A 137 2.45 2.21 -20.58
CA GLU A 137 2.60 1.76 -19.18
C GLU A 137 4.07 1.42 -18.84
N VAL A 138 4.88 0.99 -19.82
CA VAL A 138 6.31 0.74 -19.63
C VAL A 138 7.09 2.06 -19.44
N SER A 139 6.74 3.11 -20.17
CA SER A 139 7.36 4.46 -20.06
C SER A 139 6.99 5.20 -18.77
N MET A 140 5.93 4.77 -18.08
CA MET A 140 5.33 5.49 -16.93
C MET A 140 5.50 4.77 -15.59
N LYS A 141 6.47 3.86 -15.51
CA LYS A 141 6.66 3.06 -14.29
C LYS A 141 7.39 3.82 -13.19
N HIS A 142 8.34 4.70 -13.52
CA HIS A 142 9.25 5.30 -12.54
C HIS A 142 9.29 6.84 -12.58
N PHE A 143 9.25 7.47 -11.41
CA PHE A 143 9.36 8.91 -11.23
C PHE A 143 10.31 9.24 -10.07
N GLY A 144 10.83 10.47 -10.07
CA GLY A 144 11.67 11.00 -9.01
C GLY A 144 11.17 12.36 -8.52
N ALA A 145 11.54 12.73 -7.31
CA ALA A 145 11.40 14.09 -6.81
C ALA A 145 12.64 14.48 -6.01
N LEU A 146 13.10 15.71 -6.22
CA LEU A 146 14.13 16.35 -5.41
C LEU A 146 13.42 17.30 -4.44
N LEU A 147 13.56 17.03 -3.15
CA LEU A 147 12.93 17.82 -2.10
C LEU A 147 13.99 18.74 -1.50
N THR A 148 13.81 20.04 -1.68
CA THR A 148 14.71 21.06 -1.14
C THR A 148 13.93 22.26 -0.65
N GLY A 149 14.60 23.13 0.09
CA GLY A 149 13.99 24.37 0.57
C GLY A 149 13.69 25.40 -0.51
N ARG A 150 14.02 25.11 -1.78
CA ARG A 150 13.77 25.99 -2.94
C ARG A 150 12.62 25.53 -3.82
N SER A 151 11.84 24.55 -3.35
CA SER A 151 10.67 24.09 -4.07
C SER A 151 9.72 25.26 -4.36
N PRO A 152 9.17 25.35 -5.58
CA PRO A 152 8.24 26.42 -5.97
C PRO A 152 6.90 26.33 -5.24
N LEU A 153 6.62 25.19 -4.58
CA LEU A 153 5.32 24.91 -3.99
C LEU A 153 5.30 25.24 -2.50
N CYS A 154 4.63 26.34 -2.17
CA CYS A 154 4.29 26.70 -0.81
C CYS A 154 3.16 25.80 -0.28
N ILE A 155 3.44 25.10 0.81
CA ILE A 155 2.43 24.32 1.51
C ILE A 155 1.63 25.27 2.39
N ARG A 156 0.30 25.25 2.25
CA ARG A 156 -0.59 26.12 3.02
C ARG A 156 -1.24 25.34 4.16
N ARG A 157 -1.34 25.97 5.32
CA ARG A 157 -2.15 25.51 6.46
C ARG A 157 -3.64 25.77 6.19
N ASP A 158 -4.52 25.31 7.09
CA ASP A 158 -5.98 25.54 6.98
C ASP A 158 -6.36 27.03 7.02
N ASP A 159 -5.60 27.83 7.76
CA ASP A 159 -5.70 29.28 7.87
C ASP A 159 -5.03 30.01 6.70
N MET A 160 -4.66 29.27 5.64
CA MET A 160 -3.99 29.78 4.43
C MET A 160 -2.59 30.38 4.66
N THR A 161 -2.05 30.26 5.88
CA THR A 161 -0.68 30.67 6.19
C THR A 161 0.33 29.67 5.63
N GLY A 162 1.48 30.17 5.17
CA GLY A 162 2.54 29.32 4.63
C GLY A 162 3.21 28.48 5.73
N VAL A 163 3.46 27.20 5.45
CA VAL A 163 4.28 26.35 6.31
C VAL A 163 5.76 26.72 6.10
N PRO A 164 6.53 26.97 7.18
CA PRO A 164 7.96 27.22 7.09
C PRO A 164 8.73 26.07 6.42
N VAL A 165 9.86 26.41 5.79
CA VAL A 165 10.69 25.43 5.09
C VAL A 165 11.57 24.66 6.07
N ALA A 166 11.62 23.34 5.94
CA ALA A 166 12.52 22.49 6.74
C ALA A 166 13.96 22.55 6.22
N ALA A 167 14.92 22.39 7.12
CA ALA A 167 16.33 22.28 6.75
C ALA A 167 16.64 20.89 6.15
N GLY A 168 17.57 20.87 5.20
CA GLY A 168 18.11 19.65 4.59
C GLY A 168 17.61 19.37 3.17
N VAL A 169 18.08 18.25 2.62
CA VAL A 169 17.73 17.77 1.28
C VAL A 169 17.24 16.33 1.37
N ALA A 170 16.20 15.99 0.59
CA ALA A 170 15.76 14.60 0.44
C ALA A 170 15.50 14.27 -1.03
N THR A 171 15.58 12.99 -1.37
CA THR A 171 15.20 12.50 -2.71
C THR A 171 14.17 11.40 -2.59
N ALA A 172 13.17 11.43 -3.46
CA ALA A 172 12.11 10.44 -3.48
C ALA A 172 12.08 9.69 -4.82
N ARG A 173 11.79 8.39 -4.77
CA ARG A 173 11.50 7.55 -5.93
C ARG A 173 10.06 7.08 -5.85
N PHE A 174 9.40 7.03 -7.00
CA PHE A 174 8.04 6.54 -7.12
C PHE A 174 7.98 5.48 -8.19
N THR A 175 7.33 4.36 -7.88
CA THR A 175 7.08 3.28 -8.82
C THR A 175 5.59 3.03 -8.92
N PHE A 176 5.02 3.25 -10.09
CA PHE A 176 3.62 2.98 -10.36
C PHE A 176 3.46 1.53 -10.83
N ARG A 177 2.70 0.72 -10.10
CA ARG A 177 2.39 -0.68 -10.44
C ARG A 177 0.93 -0.96 -10.09
N ARG A 178 0.15 -1.41 -11.09
CA ARG A 178 -1.23 -1.93 -10.93
C ARG A 178 -2.15 -1.01 -10.10
N ARG A 179 -2.19 0.29 -10.41
CA ARG A 179 -2.98 1.33 -9.69
C ARG A 179 -2.48 1.71 -8.30
N HIS A 180 -1.32 1.21 -7.88
CA HIS A 180 -0.64 1.61 -6.65
C HIS A 180 0.62 2.42 -7.00
N LEU A 181 0.86 3.51 -6.27
CA LEU A 181 2.08 4.29 -6.37
C LEU A 181 2.93 4.03 -5.14
N TYR A 182 3.91 3.15 -5.29
CA TYR A 182 4.92 2.89 -4.28
C TYR A 182 5.87 4.06 -4.23
N TRP A 183 6.28 4.47 -3.04
CA TRP A 183 7.20 5.57 -2.85
C TRP A 183 8.28 5.20 -1.85
N SER A 184 9.47 5.72 -2.09
CA SER A 184 10.58 5.69 -1.15
C SER A 184 11.19 7.07 -1.03
N VAL A 185 11.64 7.43 0.15
CA VAL A 185 12.33 8.69 0.40
C VAL A 185 13.63 8.42 1.12
N LEU A 186 14.74 8.87 0.53
CA LEU A 186 16.05 8.89 1.17
C LEU A 186 16.25 10.25 1.81
N LEU A 187 16.42 10.27 3.13
CA LEU A 187 16.68 11.49 3.90
C LEU A 187 18.17 11.83 3.88
N GLY A 188 18.47 13.13 3.83
CA GLY A 188 19.82 13.63 3.91
C GLY A 188 20.42 13.51 5.32
N PRO A 189 21.74 13.35 5.45
CA PRO A 189 22.42 13.31 6.76
C PRO A 189 22.18 14.55 7.62
N SER A 190 21.92 15.71 7.00
CA SER A 190 21.57 16.94 7.70
C SER A 190 20.23 16.88 8.46
N MET A 191 19.37 15.89 8.18
CA MET A 191 18.07 15.72 8.80
C MET A 191 18.14 14.86 10.07
N VAL A 192 18.14 15.52 11.23
CA VAL A 192 18.27 14.84 12.54
C VAL A 192 16.94 14.29 13.06
N SER A 193 15.80 14.88 12.65
CA SER A 193 14.46 14.46 13.09
C SER A 193 13.68 13.77 11.97
N ARG A 194 12.98 12.68 12.30
CA ARG A 194 12.14 11.96 11.35
C ARG A 194 10.85 12.76 11.08
N PRO A 195 10.43 12.93 9.81
CA PRO A 195 9.17 13.60 9.50
C PRO A 195 7.96 12.83 10.05
N ARG A 196 6.91 13.56 10.41
CA ARG A 196 5.64 13.02 10.92
C ARG A 196 4.80 12.39 9.81
N ALA A 197 4.77 13.03 8.64
CA ALA A 197 3.91 12.61 7.55
C ALA A 197 4.55 12.92 6.19
N LEU A 198 4.13 12.15 5.19
CA LEU A 198 4.37 12.41 3.78
C LEU A 198 3.04 12.81 3.14
N ALA A 199 3.01 13.93 2.41
CA ALA A 199 1.82 14.41 1.73
C ALA A 199 2.00 14.48 0.22
N PHE A 200 0.96 14.12 -0.51
CA PHE A 200 0.83 14.39 -1.94
C PHE A 200 0.03 15.66 -2.16
N LEU A 201 0.54 16.53 -3.01
CA LEU A 201 0.00 17.87 -3.25
C LEU A 201 -0.24 18.08 -4.75
N ASP A 202 -1.21 18.94 -5.07
CA ASP A 202 -1.39 19.43 -6.44
C ASP A 202 -0.49 20.63 -6.75
N ARG A 203 -0.60 21.14 -7.98
CA ARG A 203 0.16 22.32 -8.45
C ARG A 203 -0.17 23.63 -7.72
N GLY A 204 -1.26 23.67 -6.95
CA GLY A 204 -1.68 24.82 -6.13
C GLY A 204 -1.31 24.71 -4.66
N GLY A 205 -0.63 23.63 -4.24
CA GLY A 205 -0.23 23.41 -2.84
C GLY A 205 -1.33 22.77 -2.00
N ARG A 206 -2.42 22.30 -2.62
CA ARG A 206 -3.53 21.64 -1.93
C ARG A 206 -3.19 20.19 -1.66
N MET A 207 -3.48 19.74 -0.45
CA MET A 207 -3.21 18.37 -0.01
C MET A 207 -4.25 17.39 -0.54
N LEU A 208 -3.77 16.41 -1.31
CA LEU A 208 -4.57 15.35 -1.92
C LEU A 208 -4.64 14.11 -1.02
N LEU A 209 -3.51 13.74 -0.42
CA LEU A 209 -3.36 12.62 0.50
C LEU A 209 -2.29 12.94 1.55
N GLU A 210 -2.55 12.62 2.81
CA GLU A 210 -1.56 12.63 3.89
C GLU A 210 -1.34 11.20 4.39
N HIS A 211 -0.09 10.77 4.38
CA HIS A 211 0.35 9.46 4.84
C HIS A 211 1.16 9.62 6.14
N PRO A 212 0.65 9.17 7.29
CA PRO A 212 1.36 9.28 8.55
C PRO A 212 2.55 8.31 8.59
N LEU A 213 3.74 8.80 8.97
CA LEU A 213 4.99 8.04 9.03
C LEU A 213 5.23 7.45 10.42
N LYS A 214 4.25 6.72 10.94
CA LYS A 214 4.39 6.00 12.22
C LYS A 214 5.41 4.87 12.05
N LYS A 215 6.18 4.59 13.11
CA LYS A 215 7.05 3.40 13.11
C LYS A 215 6.17 2.16 12.97
N ALA A 216 6.25 1.50 11.80
CA ALA A 216 5.60 0.21 11.61
C ALA A 216 6.24 -0.85 12.51
N GLN A 217 5.64 -2.03 12.63
CA GLN A 217 6.26 -3.16 13.31
C GLN A 217 6.77 -4.18 12.28
N GLY A 218 7.70 -5.05 12.70
CA GLY A 218 8.23 -6.12 11.85
C GLY A 218 9.29 -5.65 10.86
N ILE A 219 9.33 -6.29 9.69
CA ILE A 219 10.38 -6.10 8.68
C ILE A 219 10.42 -4.67 8.16
N HIS A 220 9.29 -3.98 8.10
CA HIS A 220 9.23 -2.59 7.62
C HIS A 220 10.07 -1.66 8.50
N ALA A 221 9.88 -1.69 9.83
CA ALA A 221 10.69 -0.88 10.73
C ALA A 221 12.17 -1.24 10.70
N THR A 222 12.50 -2.53 10.71
CA THR A 222 13.90 -2.99 10.64
C THR A 222 14.56 -2.58 9.32
N TYR A 223 13.81 -2.59 8.22
CA TYR A 223 14.29 -2.14 6.91
C TYR A 223 14.57 -0.63 6.91
N GLU A 224 13.60 0.19 7.35
CA GLU A 224 13.78 1.65 7.37
C GLU A 224 14.97 2.06 8.27
N GLU A 225 15.14 1.41 9.42
CA GLU A 225 16.25 1.66 10.34
C GLU A 225 17.61 1.28 9.75
N LYS A 226 17.68 0.16 9.03
CA LYS A 226 18.94 -0.31 8.42
C LYS A 226 19.27 0.37 7.09
N THR A 227 18.31 1.04 6.45
CA THR A 227 18.50 1.65 5.13
C THR A 227 18.47 3.18 5.14
N ASP A 228 18.04 3.81 6.24
CA ASP A 228 17.74 5.24 6.35
C ASP A 228 16.73 5.72 5.26
N LYS A 229 15.90 4.81 4.76
CA LYS A 229 14.83 5.08 3.79
C LYS A 229 13.48 5.07 4.47
N LEU A 230 12.60 5.96 4.06
CA LEU A 230 11.17 5.90 4.39
C LEU A 230 10.43 5.23 3.24
N CYS A 231 9.55 4.29 3.55
CA CYS A 231 8.88 3.48 2.53
C CYS A 231 7.36 3.47 2.72
N GLY A 232 6.61 3.55 1.63
CA GLY A 232 5.18 3.32 1.69
C GLY A 232 4.51 3.28 0.34
N VAL A 233 3.18 3.32 0.35
CA VAL A 233 2.39 3.15 -0.87
C VAL A 233 1.11 3.98 -0.82
N TRP A 234 0.83 4.69 -1.91
CA TRP A 234 -0.48 5.24 -2.19
C TRP A 234 -1.28 4.20 -2.96
N ARG A 235 -2.20 3.51 -2.27
CA ARG A 235 -3.06 2.50 -2.88
C ARG A 235 -4.23 3.12 -3.63
N ARG A 236 -4.63 2.49 -4.73
CA ARG A 236 -5.81 2.86 -5.53
C ARG A 236 -5.76 4.33 -5.97
N VAL A 237 -4.69 4.70 -6.67
CA VAL A 237 -4.51 6.08 -7.16
C VAL A 237 -5.63 6.42 -8.15
N PRO A 238 -6.47 7.44 -7.86
CA PRO A 238 -7.54 7.88 -8.74
C PRO A 238 -7.05 8.28 -10.14
N ARG A 239 -7.91 8.11 -11.13
CA ARG A 239 -7.60 8.39 -12.55
C ARG A 239 -7.12 9.81 -12.80
N GLU A 240 -7.74 10.79 -12.17
CA GLU A 240 -7.35 12.20 -12.29
C GLU A 240 -5.91 12.44 -11.81
N TYR A 241 -5.51 11.81 -10.69
CA TYR A 241 -4.16 11.99 -10.14
C TYR A 241 -3.11 11.19 -10.93
N LYS A 242 -3.50 10.09 -11.59
CA LYS A 242 -2.65 9.46 -12.61
C LYS A 242 -2.34 10.44 -13.74
N ARG A 243 -3.33 11.21 -14.22
CA ARG A 243 -3.09 12.27 -15.21
C ARG A 243 -2.13 13.34 -14.69
N PHE A 244 -2.30 13.82 -13.45
CA PHE A 244 -1.36 14.79 -12.86
C PHE A 244 0.06 14.26 -12.75
N LEU A 245 0.24 12.97 -12.46
CA LEU A 245 1.55 12.32 -12.45
C LEU A 245 2.18 12.33 -13.85
N ARG A 246 1.40 12.09 -14.92
CA ARG A 246 1.89 12.16 -16.32
C ARG A 246 2.32 13.55 -16.74
N GLU A 247 1.55 14.56 -16.34
CA GLU A 247 1.78 15.97 -16.68
C GLU A 247 2.85 16.62 -15.77
N GLY A 248 3.36 15.91 -14.77
CA GLY A 248 4.27 16.46 -13.77
C GLY A 248 3.65 17.59 -12.97
N SER A 249 2.35 17.51 -12.67
CA SER A 249 1.58 18.49 -11.87
C SER A 249 1.32 17.99 -10.44
N LEU A 250 1.96 16.89 -10.05
CA LEU A 250 1.90 16.31 -8.71
C LEU A 250 3.18 16.62 -7.94
N TYR A 251 3.04 16.92 -6.66
CA TYR A 251 4.15 17.24 -5.76
C TYR A 251 4.09 16.34 -4.54
N VAL A 252 5.24 16.15 -3.90
CA VAL A 252 5.38 15.44 -2.64
C VAL A 252 5.94 16.40 -1.59
N ALA A 253 5.54 16.23 -0.34
CA ALA A 253 6.11 16.95 0.78
C ALA A 253 6.32 16.06 2.01
N LEU A 254 7.43 16.31 2.72
CA LEU A 254 7.68 15.81 4.06
C LEU A 254 7.27 16.89 5.06
N ILE A 255 6.55 16.49 6.11
CA ILE A 255 5.98 17.39 7.10
C ILE A 255 6.55 17.03 8.48
N TRP A 256 7.07 18.03 9.19
CA TRP A 256 7.46 17.96 10.60
C TRP A 256 6.48 18.76 11.46
N GLY A 257 6.29 18.29 12.68
CA GLY A 257 5.43 18.92 13.68
C GLY A 257 4.88 17.91 14.68
N ASP A 258 4.06 18.38 15.60
CA ASP A 258 3.44 17.55 16.62
C ASP A 258 2.22 16.82 16.06
N GLU A 259 2.15 15.51 16.29
CA GLU A 259 1.00 14.67 15.94
C GLU A 259 -0.22 14.99 16.80
N ARG A 260 -0.03 15.27 18.10
CA ARG A 260 -1.15 15.48 19.04
C ARG A 260 -1.99 16.70 18.65
N ASN A 261 -1.32 17.75 18.20
CA ASN A 261 -1.93 19.01 17.81
C ASN A 261 -2.14 19.13 16.29
N ASN A 262 -1.78 18.10 15.51
CA ASN A 262 -1.73 18.16 14.03
C ASN A 262 -1.02 19.42 13.50
N SER A 263 0.04 19.87 14.19
CA SER A 263 0.78 21.08 13.81
C SER A 263 1.64 20.83 12.57
N MET A 264 1.90 21.89 11.79
CA MET A 264 2.80 21.84 10.64
C MET A 264 3.88 22.89 10.89
N ASP A 265 4.95 22.47 11.54
CA ASP A 265 5.99 23.35 12.04
C ASP A 265 6.94 23.70 10.90
N THR A 266 7.38 22.69 10.15
CA THR A 266 8.20 22.85 8.95
C THR A 266 7.86 21.79 7.91
N ALA A 267 8.17 22.06 6.65
CA ALA A 267 8.00 21.09 5.58
C ALA A 267 9.01 21.25 4.45
N LEU A 268 9.25 20.16 3.74
CA LEU A 268 10.13 20.10 2.57
C LEU A 268 9.34 19.53 1.40
N SER A 269 9.26 20.25 0.28
CA SER A 269 8.48 19.81 -0.88
C SER A 269 9.33 19.61 -2.13
N GLY A 270 8.81 18.87 -3.10
CA GLY A 270 9.46 18.60 -4.37
C GLY A 270 8.47 18.18 -5.44
N ARG A 271 8.77 18.52 -6.70
CA ARG A 271 7.93 18.16 -7.85
C ARG A 271 8.19 16.72 -8.26
N ILE A 272 7.14 15.95 -8.46
CA ILE A 272 7.26 14.58 -9.00
C ILE A 272 7.38 14.69 -10.51
N SER A 273 8.49 14.19 -11.05
CA SER A 273 8.82 14.27 -12.48
C SER A 273 9.62 13.06 -12.95
N ARG A 274 9.83 12.95 -14.27
CA ARG A 274 10.62 11.86 -14.85
C ARG A 274 12.08 12.28 -14.90
N TYR A 275 12.96 11.52 -14.24
CA TYR A 275 14.40 11.69 -14.36
C TYR A 275 14.98 10.69 -15.36
N PRO A 276 16.07 11.05 -16.06
CA PRO A 276 16.74 10.12 -16.96
C PRO A 276 17.21 8.86 -16.21
N ALA A 277 17.15 7.72 -16.90
CA ALA A 277 17.70 6.44 -16.44
C ALA A 277 17.14 5.87 -15.11
N LEU A 278 15.98 6.35 -14.62
CA LEU A 278 15.37 5.84 -13.38
C LEU A 278 15.04 4.34 -13.41
N SER A 279 14.64 3.82 -14.58
CA SER A 279 14.30 2.41 -14.75
C SER A 279 15.50 1.47 -14.55
N SER A 280 16.71 1.96 -14.80
CA SER A 280 17.97 1.22 -14.67
C SER A 280 18.85 1.74 -13.52
N GLU A 281 18.28 2.50 -12.58
CA GLU A 281 18.99 3.02 -11.41
C GLU A 281 19.58 1.87 -10.57
N MET A 282 20.91 1.82 -10.47
CA MET A 282 21.62 0.86 -9.61
C MET A 282 22.11 1.51 -8.31
N PHE A 283 22.56 2.75 -8.42
CA PHE A 283 23.10 3.54 -7.33
C PHE A 283 22.49 4.94 -7.36
N THR A 284 22.47 5.59 -6.20
CA THR A 284 21.96 6.96 -6.02
C THR A 284 23.00 7.79 -5.28
N SER A 285 23.07 9.08 -5.55
CA SER A 285 23.75 10.02 -4.65
C SER A 285 22.78 11.12 -4.26
N LEU A 286 22.72 11.43 -2.97
CA LEU A 286 21.98 12.58 -2.44
C LEU A 286 23.00 13.67 -2.16
N LEU A 287 22.90 14.77 -2.88
CA LEU A 287 23.86 15.86 -2.86
C LEU A 287 23.36 16.97 -1.93
N GLU A 288 24.11 17.21 -0.87
CA GLU A 288 23.88 18.28 0.10
C GLU A 288 24.90 19.40 -0.07
N PRO A 289 24.59 20.63 0.37
CA PRO A 289 25.56 21.71 0.35
C PRO A 289 26.71 21.39 1.31
N GLU A 290 27.94 21.48 0.84
CA GLU A 290 29.14 21.24 1.66
C GLU A 290 29.22 22.25 2.83
N HIS A 291 28.74 23.47 2.59
CA HIS A 291 28.54 24.49 3.60
C HIS A 291 27.06 24.83 3.70
N ALA A 292 26.42 24.42 4.78
CA ALA A 292 25.01 24.69 5.03
C ALA A 292 24.74 26.22 5.07
N PRO A 293 23.61 26.70 4.50
CA PRO A 293 23.26 28.11 4.58
C PRO A 293 23.03 28.55 6.04
N LEU A 294 23.56 29.71 6.39
CA LEU A 294 23.48 30.30 7.74
C LEU A 294 22.06 30.78 8.10
N SER A 295 21.26 31.18 7.11
CA SER A 295 19.83 31.48 7.29
C SER A 295 19.00 30.33 6.71
N ILE A 296 18.25 29.65 7.56
CA ILE A 296 17.10 28.87 7.13
C ILE A 296 16.00 29.92 6.95
N GLY A 297 15.43 30.05 5.75
CA GLY A 297 14.33 30.99 5.53
C GLY A 297 13.21 30.72 6.54
N ASN A 298 13.19 31.53 7.61
CA ASN A 298 12.21 31.44 8.70
C ASN A 298 10.88 32.09 8.31
N GLY A 299 10.82 32.71 7.12
CA GLY A 299 9.58 33.20 6.55
C GLY A 299 8.62 32.04 6.34
N ALA A 300 7.37 32.22 6.79
CA ALA A 300 6.26 31.56 6.12
C ALA A 300 6.41 31.82 4.63
N CYS A 301 5.95 30.88 3.82
CA CYS A 301 5.91 30.97 2.36
C CYS A 301 4.93 32.09 1.94
N ASP A 302 5.26 33.33 2.32
CA ASP A 302 4.46 34.53 2.17
C ASP A 302 4.87 35.25 0.88
N ASP A 303 3.90 35.98 0.38
CA ASP A 303 3.52 36.15 -1.01
C ASP A 303 4.47 37.00 -1.88
N TYR A 304 5.73 36.61 -2.12
CA TYR A 304 6.59 37.29 -3.12
C TYR A 304 7.64 36.30 -3.67
N ARG A 305 7.62 35.82 -4.92
CA ARG A 305 7.78 36.56 -6.18
C ARG A 305 8.76 37.75 -6.15
N VAL A 306 9.64 37.85 -5.14
CA VAL A 306 10.89 38.60 -5.26
C VAL A 306 12.02 37.59 -5.36
N PRO A 307 12.47 37.25 -6.58
CA PRO A 307 13.71 36.52 -6.76
C PRO A 307 14.83 37.30 -6.05
N GLY A 308 15.36 36.78 -4.94
CA GLY A 308 16.50 37.40 -4.25
C GLY A 308 16.38 37.65 -2.73
N GLN A 309 15.29 37.28 -2.06
CA GLN A 309 15.27 37.25 -0.58
C GLN A 309 15.34 35.81 -0.06
N GLU A 310 16.46 35.55 0.61
CA GLU A 310 16.86 34.38 1.42
C GLU A 310 16.66 32.99 0.81
N GLU A 311 17.79 32.42 0.40
CA GLU A 311 17.87 31.14 -0.29
C GLU A 311 17.66 29.99 0.70
N GLY A 312 16.51 29.32 0.60
CA GLY A 312 16.34 28.01 1.20
C GLY A 312 17.42 27.02 0.76
N TRP A 313 17.56 25.92 1.50
CA TRP A 313 18.54 24.87 1.22
C TRP A 313 18.51 24.47 -0.26
N TRP A 314 19.69 24.47 -0.89
CA TRP A 314 19.90 23.93 -2.22
C TRP A 314 20.42 22.51 -2.13
N GLY A 315 20.24 21.73 -3.20
CA GLY A 315 20.56 20.31 -3.16
C GLY A 315 20.51 19.66 -4.52
N GLY A 316 20.81 18.36 -4.55
CA GLY A 316 20.69 17.55 -5.74
C GLY A 316 20.54 16.07 -5.47
N THR A 317 20.24 15.33 -6.51
CA THR A 317 20.19 13.86 -6.51
C THR A 317 20.74 13.36 -7.84
N ALA A 318 21.56 12.31 -7.80
CA ALA A 318 22.08 11.67 -8.99
C ALA A 318 21.53 10.25 -9.12
N VAL A 319 21.00 9.95 -10.30
CA VAL A 319 20.69 8.59 -10.75
C VAL A 319 21.95 8.03 -11.38
N VAL A 320 22.48 6.95 -10.82
CA VAL A 320 23.73 6.34 -11.29
C VAL A 320 23.43 4.94 -11.82
N THR A 321 23.74 4.75 -13.10
CA THR A 321 23.56 3.49 -13.81
C THR A 321 24.92 2.94 -14.21
N GLY A 322 25.16 1.66 -13.94
CA GLY A 322 26.39 0.99 -14.31
C GLY A 322 26.14 -0.04 -15.41
N ALA A 323 26.94 0.00 -16.47
CA ALA A 323 26.99 -1.10 -17.41
C ALA A 323 28.13 -2.04 -17.01
N ALA A 324 27.78 -3.25 -16.56
CA ALA A 324 28.76 -4.31 -16.30
C ALA A 324 28.99 -5.10 -17.60
N GLY A 325 30.23 -5.12 -18.10
CA GLY A 325 30.56 -5.79 -19.37
C GLY A 325 32.07 -5.81 -19.62
N ALA A 326 32.47 -6.14 -20.85
CA ALA A 326 33.89 -6.12 -21.26
C ALA A 326 34.53 -4.72 -21.14
N ALA A 327 33.72 -3.67 -21.33
CA ALA A 327 34.08 -2.28 -21.09
C ALA A 327 33.10 -1.68 -20.07
N PRO A 328 33.42 -1.69 -18.76
CA PRO A 328 32.53 -1.14 -17.75
C PRO A 328 32.44 0.38 -17.90
N SER A 329 31.24 0.92 -17.75
CA SER A 329 31.02 2.38 -17.78
C SER A 329 29.96 2.78 -16.76
N LEU A 330 30.06 4.03 -16.30
CA LEU A 330 29.07 4.68 -15.45
C LEU A 330 28.40 5.80 -16.24
N HIS A 331 27.09 5.88 -16.11
CA HIS A 331 26.29 6.98 -16.60
C HIS A 331 25.57 7.62 -15.41
N LEU A 332 25.74 8.92 -15.25
CA LEU A 332 25.24 9.72 -14.13
C LEU A 332 24.27 10.76 -14.67
N ALA A 333 23.00 10.68 -14.26
CA ALA A 333 22.02 11.74 -14.48
C ALA A 333 21.82 12.52 -13.17
N ILE A 334 22.31 13.76 -13.14
CA ILE A 334 22.37 14.59 -11.94
C ILE A 334 21.28 15.67 -12.02
N VAL A 335 20.35 15.63 -11.07
CA VAL A 335 19.28 16.60 -10.90
C VAL A 335 19.59 17.50 -9.71
N PHE A 336 19.68 18.81 -9.88
CA PHE A 336 20.07 19.72 -8.78
C PHE A 336 19.48 21.11 -8.95
N ASN A 337 19.41 21.86 -7.85
CA ASN A 337 19.00 23.25 -7.85
C ASN A 337 19.89 24.11 -6.96
N GLY A 338 19.75 25.42 -7.11
CA GLY A 338 20.34 26.43 -6.23
C GLY A 338 21.86 26.61 -6.22
N VAL A 339 22.60 25.87 -7.03
CA VAL A 339 24.06 26.05 -7.22
C VAL A 339 24.41 27.39 -7.87
N PHE A 340 23.50 27.96 -8.64
CA PHE A 340 23.69 29.19 -9.42
C PHE A 340 23.24 30.46 -8.70
N LYS A 341 23.99 31.55 -8.87
CA LYS A 341 23.56 32.91 -8.51
C LYS A 341 22.49 33.41 -9.49
N LEU A 342 21.57 34.24 -9.00
CA LEU A 342 20.45 34.77 -9.78
C LEU A 342 20.94 35.75 -10.87
N GLY A 343 20.45 35.61 -12.10
CA GLY A 343 20.77 36.53 -13.21
C GLY A 343 21.98 36.14 -14.09
N SER A 344 22.68 35.06 -13.76
CA SER A 344 23.80 34.56 -14.56
C SER A 344 23.33 33.98 -15.91
N ARG A 345 23.80 34.56 -17.03
CA ARG A 345 23.64 34.00 -18.38
C ARG A 345 24.83 33.10 -18.70
N GLU A 346 24.56 31.91 -19.23
CA GLU A 346 25.52 30.83 -19.53
C GLU A 346 26.48 30.48 -18.38
N GLN A 347 26.25 29.34 -17.73
CA GLN A 347 27.11 28.88 -16.64
C GLN A 347 27.74 27.53 -16.96
N ALA A 348 28.99 27.38 -16.57
CA ALA A 348 29.71 26.11 -16.60
C ALA A 348 29.67 25.47 -15.21
N ILE A 349 29.38 24.18 -15.18
CA ILE A 349 29.42 23.35 -13.98
C ILE A 349 30.54 22.34 -14.10
N LYS A 350 31.30 22.19 -13.02
CA LYS A 350 32.26 21.11 -12.85
C LYS A 350 31.59 19.96 -12.11
N VAL A 351 31.66 18.77 -12.70
CA VAL A 351 31.20 17.50 -12.11
C VAL A 351 32.42 16.69 -11.76
N THR A 352 32.54 16.29 -10.49
CA THR A 352 33.68 15.52 -9.99
C THR A 352 33.22 14.26 -9.28
N LEU A 353 33.78 13.11 -9.65
CA LEU A 353 33.59 11.85 -8.93
C LEU A 353 34.93 11.42 -8.40
N THR A 354 35.05 11.33 -7.07
CA THR A 354 36.34 11.07 -6.41
C THR A 354 36.26 9.85 -5.51
N LEU A 355 37.42 9.21 -5.32
CA LEU A 355 37.65 8.22 -4.28
C LEU A 355 38.59 8.85 -3.24
N PRO A 356 38.03 9.44 -2.16
CA PRO A 356 38.81 10.22 -1.20
C PRO A 356 39.91 9.42 -0.53
N GLU A 357 39.66 8.14 -0.22
CA GLU A 357 40.64 7.24 0.43
C GLU A 357 41.96 7.10 -0.34
N LYS A 358 41.93 7.28 -1.67
CA LYS A 358 43.10 7.16 -2.54
C LYS A 358 43.51 8.47 -3.18
N ASN A 359 42.86 9.59 -2.83
CA ASN A 359 42.99 10.87 -3.52
C ASN A 359 42.91 10.74 -5.06
N GLN A 360 42.03 9.86 -5.54
CA GLN A 360 41.88 9.57 -6.97
C GLN A 360 40.63 10.26 -7.51
N THR A 361 40.75 10.91 -8.67
CA THR A 361 39.63 11.48 -9.43
C THR A 361 39.27 10.54 -10.59
N ILE A 362 37.99 10.19 -10.71
CA ILE A 362 37.46 9.31 -11.77
C ILE A 362 36.75 10.13 -12.85
N ILE A 363 35.98 11.13 -12.44
CA ILE A 363 35.33 12.09 -13.33
C ILE A 363 35.84 13.48 -12.95
N ASP A 364 36.23 14.25 -13.95
CA ASP A 364 36.45 15.69 -13.89
C ASP A 364 35.97 16.30 -15.22
N GLU A 365 34.67 16.56 -15.30
CA GLU A 365 34.02 17.06 -16.52
C GLU A 365 33.40 18.44 -16.32
N MET A 366 33.47 19.26 -17.36
CA MET A 366 32.89 20.60 -17.39
C MET A 366 31.69 20.64 -18.33
N GLN A 367 30.49 20.81 -17.77
CA GLN A 367 29.25 20.90 -18.52
C GLN A 367 28.80 22.36 -18.68
N LYS A 368 28.49 22.77 -19.91
CA LYS A 368 27.92 24.10 -20.19
C LYS A 368 26.40 24.06 -20.14
N MET A 369 25.80 25.07 -19.50
CA MET A 369 24.35 25.27 -19.46
C MET A 369 23.96 26.67 -19.93
N SER A 370 23.15 26.71 -20.99
CA SER A 370 22.70 27.96 -21.60
C SER A 370 21.54 28.62 -20.85
N LYS A 371 20.62 27.83 -20.26
CA LYS A 371 19.42 28.32 -19.56
C LYS A 371 19.16 27.56 -18.25
N PRO A 372 19.81 27.96 -17.14
CA PRO A 372 19.56 27.33 -15.85
C PRO A 372 18.14 27.64 -15.34
N SER A 373 17.41 26.60 -14.96
CA SER A 373 16.10 26.65 -14.33
C SER A 373 16.23 26.86 -12.81
N TYR A 374 15.26 27.56 -12.23
CA TYR A 374 15.18 27.78 -10.79
C TYR A 374 14.72 26.53 -10.02
N GLU A 375 13.76 25.77 -10.55
CA GLU A 375 13.19 24.59 -9.88
C GLU A 375 14.24 23.48 -9.72
N PHE A 376 14.82 23.03 -10.83
CA PHE A 376 15.94 22.10 -10.91
C PHE A 376 16.51 22.08 -12.34
N ASN A 377 17.74 21.60 -12.44
CA ASN A 377 18.50 21.41 -13.67
C ASN A 377 18.93 19.94 -13.76
N ILE A 378 19.14 19.45 -14.98
CA ILE A 378 19.58 18.08 -15.24
C ILE A 378 20.86 18.12 -16.07
N ILE A 379 21.87 17.36 -15.65
CA ILE A 379 23.11 17.10 -16.40
C ILE A 379 23.29 15.58 -16.53
N GLU A 380 23.78 15.12 -17.67
CA GLU A 380 24.16 13.73 -17.91
C GLU A 380 25.65 13.65 -18.22
N VAL A 381 26.36 12.75 -17.54
CA VAL A 381 27.81 12.51 -17.69
C VAL A 381 28.05 11.01 -17.78
N SER A 382 28.94 10.58 -18.68
CA SER A 382 29.30 9.18 -18.85
C SER A 382 30.80 8.98 -18.86
N THR A 383 31.30 8.00 -18.11
CA THR A 383 32.74 7.69 -18.03
C THR A 383 33.00 6.18 -18.06
N PRO A 384 34.07 5.71 -18.74
CA PRO A 384 34.55 4.35 -18.56
C PRO A 384 35.14 4.15 -17.15
N VAL A 385 34.93 2.99 -16.54
CA VAL A 385 35.49 2.67 -15.22
C VAL A 385 36.14 1.30 -15.16
N SER A 386 37.13 1.16 -14.28
CA SER A 386 37.76 -0.11 -13.97
C SER A 386 36.90 -0.98 -13.03
N ALA A 387 37.17 -2.29 -13.02
CA ALA A 387 36.54 -3.20 -12.06
C ALA A 387 36.89 -2.90 -10.59
N ALA A 388 37.99 -2.19 -10.30
CA ALA A 388 38.33 -1.76 -8.95
C ALA A 388 37.49 -0.56 -8.50
N GLU A 389 37.22 0.38 -9.41
CA GLU A 389 36.36 1.55 -9.17
C GLU A 389 34.90 1.12 -8.99
N LEU A 390 34.40 0.20 -9.83
CA LEU A 390 33.05 -0.34 -9.69
C LEU A 390 32.84 -1.06 -8.33
N ARG A 391 33.87 -1.75 -7.82
CA ARG A 391 33.84 -2.33 -6.47
C ARG A 391 33.83 -1.26 -5.36
N SER A 392 34.48 -0.12 -5.59
CA SER A 392 34.48 0.99 -4.65
C SER A 392 33.14 1.74 -4.65
N LEU A 393 32.49 1.83 -5.82
CA LEU A 393 31.12 2.31 -6.00
C LEU A 393 30.12 1.46 -5.21
N ALA A 394 30.17 0.14 -5.39
CA ALA A 394 29.28 -0.81 -4.72
C ALA A 394 29.32 -0.71 -3.18
N ARG A 395 30.48 -0.35 -2.62
CA ARG A 395 30.74 -0.19 -1.19
C ARG A 395 30.48 1.22 -0.66
N GLY A 396 29.93 2.10 -1.50
CA GLY A 396 29.63 3.48 -1.15
C GLY A 396 30.83 4.33 -0.74
N ARG A 397 31.98 4.15 -1.40
CA ARG A 397 33.21 4.93 -1.11
C ARG A 397 33.44 6.11 -2.05
N LEU A 398 32.65 6.21 -3.11
CA LEU A 398 32.78 7.28 -4.09
C LEU A 398 31.95 8.48 -3.68
N VAL A 399 32.52 9.67 -3.85
CA VAL A 399 31.88 10.95 -3.56
C VAL A 399 31.68 11.70 -4.87
N LEU A 400 30.43 12.06 -5.13
CA LEU A 400 30.04 12.90 -6.25
C LEU A 400 29.93 14.34 -5.77
N SER A 401 30.55 15.26 -6.49
CA SER A 401 30.48 16.70 -6.21
C SER A 401 30.17 17.50 -7.46
N VAL A 402 29.36 18.54 -7.29
CA VAL A 402 28.90 19.44 -8.34
C VAL A 402 29.13 20.87 -7.88
N GLU A 403 29.85 21.65 -8.69
CA GLU A 403 30.13 23.06 -8.40
C GLU A 403 29.98 23.93 -9.65
N ALA A 404 29.45 25.14 -9.49
CA ALA A 404 29.40 26.11 -10.58
C ALA A 404 30.69 26.94 -10.60
N MET A 405 31.18 27.23 -11.81
CA MET A 405 32.34 28.09 -12.02
C MET A 405 32.05 29.50 -11.47
N GLY A 406 32.93 29.99 -10.58
CA GLY A 406 32.82 31.31 -9.96
C GLY A 406 32.01 31.36 -8.66
N THR A 407 31.45 30.24 -8.20
CA THR A 407 30.73 30.15 -6.91
C THR A 407 31.06 28.84 -6.17
N PRO A 408 32.34 28.62 -5.80
CA PRO A 408 32.75 27.40 -5.08
C PRO A 408 32.06 27.27 -3.71
N GLU A 409 31.61 28.39 -3.12
CA GLU A 409 30.87 28.38 -1.85
C GLU A 409 29.53 27.62 -1.91
N ARG A 410 28.99 27.34 -3.11
CA ARG A 410 27.73 26.59 -3.30
C ARG A 410 27.93 25.16 -3.77
N ARG A 411 29.11 24.59 -3.55
CA ARG A 411 29.42 23.21 -3.91
C ARG A 411 28.47 22.23 -3.23
N LEU A 412 27.95 21.32 -4.04
CA LEU A 412 27.15 20.18 -3.61
C LEU A 412 28.03 18.93 -3.55
N SER A 413 27.84 18.11 -2.54
CA SER A 413 28.60 16.87 -2.33
C SER A 413 27.71 15.78 -1.76
N GLY A 414 27.95 14.53 -2.17
CA GLY A 414 27.22 13.38 -1.66
C GLY A 414 27.88 12.05 -1.99
N VAL A 415 27.82 11.13 -1.04
CA VAL A 415 28.32 9.75 -1.20
C VAL A 415 27.38 8.99 -2.14
N VAL A 416 27.95 8.25 -3.09
CA VAL A 416 27.17 7.34 -3.94
C VAL A 416 26.84 6.09 -3.13
N ARG A 417 25.55 5.78 -2.97
CA ARG A 417 25.02 4.62 -2.23
C ARG A 417 24.11 3.80 -3.14
N GLN A 418 23.53 2.73 -2.61
CA GLN A 418 22.64 1.83 -3.35
C GLN A 418 21.34 2.55 -3.71
N ARG A 419 20.66 2.12 -4.79
CA ARG A 419 19.48 2.81 -5.33
C ARG A 419 18.47 3.23 -4.25
N ALA A 420 17.86 4.40 -4.44
CA ALA A 420 16.97 5.00 -3.44
C ALA A 420 15.62 4.27 -3.28
N ALA A 421 15.29 3.33 -4.18
CA ALA A 421 14.07 2.52 -4.09
C ALA A 421 14.02 1.65 -2.82
N CYS A 422 12.83 1.52 -2.23
CA CYS A 422 12.56 0.57 -1.14
C CYS A 422 12.14 -0.77 -1.74
N GLU A 423 13.06 -1.70 -1.81
CA GLU A 423 12.86 -3.02 -2.39
C GLU A 423 13.45 -4.12 -1.51
N VAL A 424 12.76 -5.26 -1.51
CA VAL A 424 13.22 -6.53 -0.98
C VAL A 424 13.20 -7.56 -2.10
N PHE A 425 14.12 -8.50 -2.05
CA PHE A 425 14.23 -9.58 -3.03
C PHE A 425 13.82 -10.88 -2.38
N HIS A 426 12.97 -11.64 -3.03
CA HIS A 426 12.47 -12.91 -2.50
C HIS A 426 12.43 -14.00 -3.56
N ALA A 427 12.55 -15.26 -3.14
CA ALA A 427 12.46 -16.40 -4.04
C ALA A 427 11.82 -17.61 -3.32
N PRO A 428 10.81 -18.27 -3.91
CA PRO A 428 10.46 -19.62 -3.53
C PRO A 428 11.56 -20.57 -4.04
N LEU A 429 12.11 -21.39 -3.16
CA LEU A 429 13.17 -22.34 -3.46
C LEU A 429 12.56 -23.70 -3.77
N MET A 430 12.72 -24.14 -5.01
CA MET A 430 12.15 -25.38 -5.53
C MET A 430 13.21 -26.49 -5.58
N ALA A 431 12.80 -27.72 -5.26
CA ALA A 431 13.63 -28.91 -5.42
C ALA A 431 13.91 -29.20 -6.91
N GLU A 432 15.19 -29.26 -7.28
CA GLU A 432 15.61 -29.70 -8.62
C GLU A 432 15.79 -31.23 -8.68
N ARG A 433 16.12 -31.85 -7.54
CA ARG A 433 16.16 -33.30 -7.36
C ARG A 433 15.17 -33.73 -6.28
N LEU A 434 14.37 -34.74 -6.59
CA LEU A 434 13.40 -35.31 -5.66
C LEU A 434 14.09 -36.36 -4.79
N ALA A 435 14.01 -36.22 -3.46
CA ALA A 435 14.41 -37.28 -2.56
C ALA A 435 13.33 -38.36 -2.53
N ALA A 436 13.70 -39.61 -2.24
CA ALA A 436 12.78 -40.75 -2.23
C ALA A 436 11.71 -40.70 -1.13
N THR A 437 11.83 -39.78 -0.15
CA THR A 437 10.97 -39.75 1.05
C THR A 437 10.34 -38.39 1.37
N THR A 438 11.02 -37.26 1.11
CA THR A 438 10.51 -35.89 1.36
C THR A 438 11.05 -34.90 0.32
N ILE A 439 10.27 -33.88 -0.04
CA ILE A 439 10.70 -32.84 -0.99
C ILE A 439 11.22 -31.65 -0.16
N PRO A 440 12.47 -31.21 -0.37
CA PRO A 440 12.96 -30.01 0.28
C PRO A 440 12.24 -28.79 -0.31
N GLU A 441 11.90 -27.84 0.56
CA GLU A 441 11.22 -26.59 0.21
C GLU A 441 11.91 -25.44 0.91
N GLY A 442 11.90 -24.25 0.33
CA GLY A 442 12.49 -23.10 1.00
C GLY A 442 12.03 -21.75 0.49
N LEU A 443 12.47 -20.72 1.19
CA LEU A 443 12.20 -19.32 0.93
C LEU A 443 13.49 -18.55 1.16
N ALA A 444 13.92 -17.76 0.19
CA ALA A 444 14.97 -16.78 0.38
C ALA A 444 14.38 -15.37 0.43
N LEU A 445 14.85 -14.55 1.36
CA LEU A 445 14.56 -13.13 1.48
C LEU A 445 15.87 -12.37 1.64
N ILE A 446 16.09 -11.35 0.81
CA ILE A 446 17.33 -10.58 0.76
C ILE A 446 17.01 -9.10 0.61
N TYR A 447 17.76 -8.25 1.27
CA TYR A 447 17.76 -6.81 1.01
C TYR A 447 19.14 -6.20 1.22
N ILE A 448 19.33 -4.96 0.75
CA ILE A 448 20.60 -4.25 0.86
C ILE A 448 20.48 -3.14 1.91
N ASP A 449 21.41 -3.10 2.87
CA ASP A 449 21.47 -2.03 3.88
C ASP A 449 22.12 -0.75 3.33
N LYS A 450 22.23 0.29 4.17
CA LYS A 450 22.79 1.58 3.78
C LYS A 450 24.32 1.58 3.59
N GLU A 451 25.01 0.55 4.08
CA GLU A 451 26.44 0.33 3.85
C GLU A 451 26.70 -0.46 2.56
N GLY A 452 25.67 -1.06 1.96
CA GLY A 452 25.77 -1.91 0.77
C GLY A 452 25.97 -3.38 1.06
N SER A 453 25.78 -3.81 2.30
CA SER A 453 25.80 -5.21 2.69
C SER A 453 24.51 -5.91 2.26
N LEU A 454 24.61 -7.17 1.86
CA LEU A 454 23.44 -8.01 1.61
C LEU A 454 23.00 -8.66 2.93
N VAL A 455 21.85 -8.26 3.44
CA VAL A 455 21.19 -8.90 4.59
C VAL A 455 20.24 -9.96 4.05
N TYR A 456 20.34 -11.19 4.53
CA TYR A 456 19.56 -12.30 4.01
C TYR A 456 19.01 -13.20 5.12
N ASP A 457 17.82 -13.76 4.87
CA ASP A 457 17.15 -14.80 5.63
C ASP A 457 16.67 -15.89 4.68
N ILE A 458 17.23 -17.09 4.83
CA ILE A 458 16.95 -18.25 3.99
C ILE A 458 16.36 -19.35 4.87
N GLN A 459 15.07 -19.59 4.69
CA GLN A 459 14.30 -20.61 5.38
C GLN A 459 14.27 -21.86 4.50
N VAL A 460 14.61 -23.01 5.08
CA VAL A 460 14.59 -24.29 4.37
C VAL A 460 13.96 -25.35 5.26
N ASP A 461 13.11 -26.17 4.67
CA ASP A 461 12.45 -27.29 5.31
C ASP A 461 12.79 -28.61 4.58
N ASN A 462 12.70 -29.74 5.29
CA ASN A 462 12.99 -31.09 4.77
C ASN A 462 14.36 -31.24 4.07
N LEU A 463 15.37 -30.49 4.52
CA LEU A 463 16.72 -30.57 3.95
C LEU A 463 17.49 -31.76 4.54
N SER A 464 17.92 -32.70 3.70
CA SER A 464 18.68 -33.89 4.14
C SER A 464 20.15 -33.62 4.47
N ILE A 465 20.66 -32.42 4.19
CA ILE A 465 22.07 -32.02 4.38
C ILE A 465 22.14 -31.06 5.57
N PRO A 466 22.98 -31.33 6.60
CA PRO A 466 23.08 -30.46 7.78
C PRO A 466 23.61 -29.06 7.43
N ASP A 467 24.69 -28.99 6.64
CA ASP A 467 25.36 -27.75 6.25
C ASP A 467 25.42 -27.62 4.72
N PRO A 468 24.33 -27.13 4.08
CA PRO A 468 24.35 -26.94 2.64
C PRO A 468 25.22 -25.74 2.26
N LYS A 469 25.88 -25.83 1.10
CA LYS A 469 26.51 -24.67 0.48
C LYS A 469 25.44 -23.82 -0.18
N ILE A 470 25.40 -22.54 0.19
CA ILE A 470 24.48 -21.56 -0.38
C ILE A 470 25.27 -20.66 -1.32
N THR A 471 24.84 -20.57 -2.58
CA THR A 471 25.53 -19.78 -3.60
C THR A 471 24.57 -18.84 -4.31
N LEU A 472 25.04 -17.63 -4.58
CA LEU A 472 24.36 -16.67 -5.45
C LEU A 472 24.90 -16.86 -6.86
N VAL A 473 23.99 -17.11 -7.80
CA VAL A 473 24.31 -17.49 -9.17
C VAL A 473 23.63 -16.54 -10.13
N ASP A 474 24.41 -16.01 -11.06
CA ASP A 474 23.90 -15.25 -12.18
C ASP A 474 23.43 -16.22 -13.27
N GLU A 475 22.14 -16.16 -13.58
CA GLU A 475 21.51 -16.97 -14.62
C GLU A 475 21.46 -16.29 -15.99
N GLN A 476 22.15 -15.14 -16.15
CA GLN A 476 22.28 -14.50 -17.44
C GLN A 476 23.10 -15.36 -18.42
N GLY A 477 22.40 -15.94 -19.40
CA GLY A 477 23.00 -16.66 -20.53
C GLY A 477 23.10 -18.17 -20.36
N LYS A 478 23.87 -18.83 -21.25
CA LYS A 478 23.94 -20.32 -21.31
C LYS A 478 24.80 -20.95 -20.21
N ARG A 479 25.64 -20.17 -19.53
CA ARG A 479 26.52 -20.64 -18.45
C ARG A 479 26.19 -19.88 -17.19
N HIS A 480 25.58 -20.57 -16.23
CA HIS A 480 25.32 -20.00 -14.92
C HIS A 480 26.66 -19.70 -14.22
N SER A 481 26.86 -18.47 -13.78
CA SER A 481 28.12 -18.05 -13.16
C SER A 481 27.93 -17.81 -11.67
N GLN A 482 28.74 -18.49 -10.86
CA GLN A 482 28.71 -18.28 -9.42
C GLN A 482 29.30 -16.90 -9.10
N VAL A 483 28.54 -16.09 -8.37
CA VAL A 483 28.91 -14.71 -8.02
C VAL A 483 29.42 -14.62 -6.58
N GLU A 484 28.75 -15.26 -5.63
CA GLU A 484 29.11 -15.27 -4.20
C GLU A 484 28.70 -16.57 -3.51
N ILE A 485 29.29 -16.81 -2.33
CA ILE A 485 28.92 -17.90 -1.40
C ILE A 485 28.40 -17.25 -0.11
N LEU A 486 27.32 -17.78 0.46
CA LEU A 486 26.79 -17.38 1.76
C LEU A 486 27.16 -18.44 2.80
N ASP A 487 27.80 -18.00 3.89
CA ASP A 487 28.33 -18.90 4.92
C ASP A 487 27.24 -19.48 5.85
N THR A 488 26.12 -18.76 5.97
CA THR A 488 25.02 -19.09 6.90
C THR A 488 23.67 -18.98 6.20
N ARG A 489 22.60 -19.50 6.82
CA ARG A 489 21.22 -19.34 6.35
C ARG A 489 20.64 -17.96 6.65
N MET A 490 21.04 -17.36 7.76
CA MET A 490 20.72 -15.98 8.13
C MET A 490 22.02 -15.23 8.39
N GLY A 491 22.18 -14.04 7.82
CA GLY A 491 23.44 -13.32 7.97
C GLY A 491 23.50 -12.01 7.18
N VAL A 492 24.70 -11.42 7.22
CA VAL A 492 25.03 -10.18 6.53
C VAL A 492 26.33 -10.38 5.76
N LEU A 493 26.27 -10.26 4.44
CA LEU A 493 27.45 -10.22 3.59
C LEU A 493 27.90 -8.76 3.44
N ALA A 494 28.86 -8.34 4.27
CA ALA A 494 29.29 -6.94 4.38
C ALA A 494 30.04 -6.37 3.16
N ARG A 495 30.61 -7.23 2.30
CA ARG A 495 31.45 -6.79 1.17
C ARG A 495 31.11 -7.56 -0.11
N PRO A 496 29.88 -7.47 -0.60
CA PRO A 496 29.47 -8.21 -1.79
C PRO A 496 30.27 -7.79 -3.02
N SER A 497 30.47 -8.73 -3.94
CA SER A 497 30.97 -8.46 -5.28
C SER A 497 30.04 -7.50 -6.03
N ALA A 498 30.62 -6.52 -6.73
CA ALA A 498 29.88 -5.58 -7.57
C ALA A 498 29.11 -6.27 -8.72
N ARG A 499 29.48 -7.52 -9.05
CA ARG A 499 28.82 -8.33 -10.08
C ARG A 499 27.42 -8.81 -9.69
N ILE A 500 27.04 -8.72 -8.41
CA ILE A 500 25.72 -9.16 -7.94
C ILE A 500 24.63 -8.16 -8.33
N PHE A 501 24.93 -6.86 -8.31
CA PHE A 501 23.91 -5.82 -8.43
C PHE A 501 23.18 -5.81 -9.79
N PRO A 502 23.85 -5.90 -10.96
CA PRO A 502 23.14 -5.95 -12.24
C PRO A 502 22.12 -7.10 -12.33
N PRO A 503 22.50 -8.40 -12.14
CA PRO A 503 21.55 -9.49 -12.21
C PRO A 503 20.53 -9.44 -11.07
N LEU A 504 20.85 -8.88 -9.90
CA LEU A 504 19.86 -8.73 -8.82
C LEU A 504 18.73 -7.76 -9.21
N TYR A 505 19.05 -6.60 -9.78
CA TYR A 505 18.05 -5.59 -10.17
C TYR A 505 17.29 -5.94 -11.46
N GLU A 506 17.85 -6.81 -12.29
CA GLU A 506 17.19 -7.35 -13.49
C GLU A 506 16.43 -8.67 -13.22
N ASP A 507 16.27 -9.02 -11.95
CA ASP A 507 15.67 -10.26 -11.45
C ASP A 507 16.37 -11.54 -11.97
N GLN A 508 17.61 -11.50 -12.46
CA GLN A 508 18.34 -12.65 -13.04
C GLN A 508 19.26 -13.38 -12.03
N LEU A 509 19.32 -12.93 -10.79
CA LEU A 509 20.09 -13.58 -9.74
C LEU A 509 19.28 -14.71 -9.10
N ALA A 510 19.87 -15.88 -8.90
CA ALA A 510 19.26 -17.02 -8.24
C ALA A 510 20.05 -17.48 -7.01
N VAL A 511 19.32 -18.08 -6.07
CA VAL A 511 19.86 -18.75 -4.89
C VAL A 511 19.88 -20.25 -5.16
N HIS A 512 21.08 -20.83 -5.06
CA HIS A 512 21.32 -22.26 -5.19
C HIS A 512 21.75 -22.83 -3.84
N ILE A 513 21.10 -23.90 -3.39
CA ILE A 513 21.43 -24.62 -2.15
C ILE A 513 21.73 -26.06 -2.50
N GLY A 514 22.91 -26.56 -2.14
CA GLY A 514 23.30 -27.95 -2.44
C GLY A 514 24.68 -28.33 -1.91
N SER A 515 25.21 -29.45 -2.42
CA SER A 515 26.58 -29.90 -2.17
C SER A 515 27.59 -29.21 -3.11
N ASP A 516 28.88 -29.35 -2.82
CA ASP A 516 29.97 -28.83 -3.68
C ASP A 516 30.00 -29.44 -5.09
N THR A 517 29.48 -30.67 -5.22
CA THR A 517 29.47 -31.42 -6.48
C THR A 517 28.04 -31.79 -6.87
N GLY A 518 27.72 -31.62 -8.16
CA GLY A 518 26.41 -31.90 -8.73
C GLY A 518 25.51 -30.67 -8.90
N PRO A 519 24.32 -30.83 -9.50
CA PRO A 519 23.32 -29.77 -9.59
C PRO A 519 22.81 -29.39 -8.19
N PRO A 520 22.29 -28.17 -8.01
CA PRO A 520 21.77 -27.73 -6.72
C PRO A 520 20.57 -28.59 -6.29
N LEU A 521 20.37 -28.72 -4.98
CA LEU A 521 19.23 -29.42 -4.41
C LEU A 521 17.99 -28.51 -4.45
N LEU A 522 18.16 -27.24 -4.08
CA LEU A 522 17.15 -26.20 -4.20
C LEU A 522 17.65 -25.06 -5.08
N ARG A 523 16.75 -24.54 -5.91
CA ARG A 523 16.99 -23.39 -6.78
C ARG A 523 15.80 -22.44 -6.71
N GLY A 524 16.07 -21.14 -6.65
CA GLY A 524 15.03 -20.12 -6.77
C GLY A 524 15.59 -18.79 -7.25
N ARG A 525 14.90 -18.20 -8.24
CA ARG A 525 15.22 -16.90 -8.82
C ARG A 525 14.68 -15.78 -7.94
N LEU A 526 15.53 -14.81 -7.61
CA LEU A 526 15.17 -13.65 -6.79
C LEU A 526 14.35 -12.67 -7.63
N LEU A 527 13.22 -12.26 -7.08
CA LEU A 527 12.32 -11.28 -7.68
C LEU A 527 12.30 -10.02 -6.82
N SER A 528 12.33 -8.84 -7.45
CA SER A 528 12.17 -7.57 -6.74
C SER A 528 10.72 -7.32 -6.34
N ARG A 529 10.52 -6.87 -5.10
CA ARG A 529 9.23 -6.40 -4.58
C ARG A 529 9.40 -5.11 -3.80
N SER A 530 8.58 -4.10 -4.14
CA SER A 530 8.51 -2.85 -3.37
C SER A 530 7.88 -3.09 -1.99
N LEU A 531 8.49 -2.53 -0.95
CA LEU A 531 8.05 -2.73 0.43
C LEU A 531 6.85 -1.81 0.77
N PRO A 532 5.67 -2.37 1.13
CA PRO A 532 4.51 -1.57 1.51
C PRO A 532 4.64 -1.00 2.94
N ASP A 533 3.84 0.04 3.22
CA ASP A 533 3.69 0.76 4.51
C ASP A 533 3.41 -0.10 5.75
N ALA A 534 2.82 -1.29 5.58
CA ALA A 534 2.46 -2.19 6.66
C ALA A 534 2.97 -3.63 6.44
N ALA A 535 4.18 -3.77 5.89
CA ALA A 535 4.81 -5.07 5.79
C ALA A 535 5.11 -5.61 7.20
N GLY A 536 4.41 -6.67 7.61
CA GLY A 536 4.57 -7.33 8.91
C GLY A 536 5.87 -8.14 9.00
N ALA A 537 5.78 -9.47 9.05
CA ALA A 537 6.92 -10.35 9.29
C ALA A 537 7.65 -10.87 8.02
N GLY A 538 7.30 -10.37 6.84
CA GLY A 538 7.86 -10.85 5.57
C GLY A 538 6.95 -11.85 4.83
N PRO A 539 7.46 -12.56 3.81
CA PRO A 539 6.71 -13.58 3.09
C PRO A 539 6.55 -14.86 3.91
N ALA A 540 5.41 -15.53 3.77
CA ALA A 540 5.17 -16.86 4.32
C ALA A 540 5.51 -17.92 3.27
N LEU A 541 6.33 -18.92 3.63
CA LEU A 541 6.59 -20.10 2.80
C LEU A 541 5.33 -20.98 2.73
N LEU A 542 4.81 -21.22 1.53
CA LEU A 542 3.70 -22.15 1.29
C LEU A 542 4.26 -23.58 1.23
N LYS A 543 3.83 -24.40 2.19
CA LYS A 543 4.29 -25.79 2.34
C LYS A 543 3.30 -26.76 1.73
N ARG A 544 3.78 -27.87 1.18
CA ARG A 544 2.91 -28.91 0.64
C ARG A 544 2.08 -29.59 1.74
N THR A 545 0.77 -29.74 1.49
CA THR A 545 -0.16 -30.41 2.42
C THR A 545 -0.64 -31.78 1.94
N ASP A 546 -0.74 -31.98 0.63
CA ASP A 546 -1.29 -33.23 0.09
C ASP A 546 -0.22 -34.27 -0.19
N VAL A 547 -0.41 -35.44 0.43
CA VAL A 547 0.37 -36.68 0.23
C VAL A 547 -0.02 -37.38 -1.09
N ARG A 548 -1.17 -37.03 -1.69
CA ARG A 548 -1.73 -37.67 -2.90
C ARG A 548 -1.25 -37.07 -4.22
N LEU A 549 -0.77 -35.83 -4.23
CA LEU A 549 -0.08 -35.29 -5.40
C LEU A 549 1.21 -36.11 -5.60
N PRO A 550 1.52 -36.55 -6.84
CA PRO A 550 2.73 -37.30 -7.08
C PRO A 550 3.95 -36.51 -6.60
N LEU A 551 4.88 -37.16 -5.90
CA LEU A 551 6.16 -36.57 -5.49
C LEU A 551 7.01 -36.13 -6.71
N THR A 552 6.55 -36.35 -7.94
CA THR A 552 7.29 -36.08 -9.18
C THR A 552 7.25 -34.62 -9.63
N THR A 553 6.32 -33.80 -9.15
CA THR A 553 6.27 -32.36 -9.47
C THR A 553 6.72 -31.53 -8.26
N PRO A 554 7.93 -30.96 -8.29
CA PRO A 554 8.35 -30.01 -7.26
C PRO A 554 7.52 -28.74 -7.42
N ILE A 555 6.87 -28.32 -6.35
CA ILE A 555 6.05 -27.10 -6.31
C ILE A 555 6.60 -26.29 -5.14
N ALA A 556 6.80 -25.00 -5.36
CA ALA A 556 7.19 -24.08 -4.31
C ALA A 556 6.32 -22.83 -4.40
N GLY A 557 5.88 -22.32 -3.26
CA GLY A 557 5.11 -21.10 -3.22
C GLY A 557 5.48 -20.22 -2.05
N LEU A 558 5.13 -18.95 -2.16
CA LEU A 558 5.19 -18.02 -1.04
C LEU A 558 4.01 -17.07 -1.10
N ALA A 559 3.71 -16.42 0.02
CA ALA A 559 2.67 -15.42 0.08
C ALA A 559 3.08 -14.21 0.90
N TRP A 560 2.83 -13.03 0.35
CA TRP A 560 2.87 -11.77 1.07
C TRP A 560 1.46 -11.38 1.48
N VAL A 561 1.30 -10.99 2.74
CA VAL A 561 0.05 -10.43 3.27
C VAL A 561 0.38 -9.22 4.13
N SER A 562 -0.38 -8.14 3.98
CA SER A 562 -0.24 -6.90 4.75
C SER A 562 -1.60 -6.27 4.99
N VAL A 563 -1.76 -5.57 6.12
CA VAL A 563 -2.99 -4.84 6.43
C VAL A 563 -2.71 -3.36 6.41
N ASP A 564 -3.40 -2.62 5.54
CA ASP A 564 -3.17 -1.19 5.39
C ASP A 564 -3.86 -0.35 6.47
N ALA A 565 -3.57 0.96 6.50
CA ALA A 565 -4.18 1.91 7.42
C ALA A 565 -5.71 2.07 7.25
N LEU A 566 -6.28 1.55 6.16
CA LEU A 566 -7.72 1.54 5.90
C LEU A 566 -8.38 0.25 6.40
N CYS A 567 -7.60 -0.64 7.01
CA CYS A 567 -7.99 -1.97 7.44
C CYS A 567 -8.30 -2.91 6.28
N GLY A 568 -7.74 -2.66 5.09
CA GLY A 568 -7.80 -3.60 3.96
C GLY A 568 -6.67 -4.62 4.01
N ILE A 569 -6.98 -5.89 3.71
CA ILE A 569 -5.96 -6.94 3.57
C ILE A 569 -5.46 -6.91 2.13
N ASN A 570 -4.16 -6.73 1.94
CA ASN A 570 -3.50 -6.79 0.63
C ASN A 570 -2.63 -8.04 0.57
N TYR A 571 -2.77 -8.83 -0.49
CA TYR A 571 -2.04 -10.09 -0.64
C TYR A 571 -1.42 -10.25 -2.03
N GLU A 572 -0.31 -10.99 -2.09
CA GLU A 572 0.31 -11.47 -3.33
C GLU A 572 0.84 -12.88 -3.08
N VAL A 573 0.40 -13.84 -3.89
CA VAL A 573 0.68 -15.26 -3.79
C VAL A 573 1.44 -15.67 -5.04
N PHE A 574 2.62 -16.26 -4.84
CA PHE A 574 3.47 -16.77 -5.89
C PHE A 574 3.53 -18.28 -5.78
N ILE A 575 3.31 -18.95 -6.90
CA ILE A 575 3.42 -20.40 -7.02
C ILE A 575 4.25 -20.69 -8.25
N ASN A 576 5.23 -21.57 -8.09
CA ASN A 576 6.09 -22.05 -9.15
C ASN A 576 6.01 -23.58 -9.23
N GLY A 577 6.04 -24.14 -10.44
CA GLY A 577 5.96 -25.60 -10.68
C GLY A 577 4.58 -26.20 -10.85
N TYR A 578 3.51 -25.40 -10.78
CA TYR A 578 2.14 -25.86 -10.97
C TYR A 578 1.53 -25.27 -12.24
N ASN A 579 1.11 -26.15 -13.16
CA ASN A 579 0.60 -25.77 -14.48
C ASN A 579 -0.94 -25.65 -14.52
N GLY A 580 -1.65 -26.05 -13.47
CA GLY A 580 -3.11 -25.97 -13.40
C GLY A 580 -3.61 -24.61 -12.91
N GLY A 581 -4.92 -24.38 -13.07
CA GLY A 581 -5.58 -23.25 -12.42
C GLY A 581 -5.64 -23.45 -10.90
N TRP A 582 -5.46 -22.38 -10.13
CA TRP A 582 -5.47 -22.42 -8.67
C TRP A 582 -6.22 -21.23 -8.09
N SER A 583 -6.67 -21.39 -6.85
CA SER A 583 -7.30 -20.34 -6.04
C SER A 583 -6.69 -20.30 -4.64
N SER A 584 -6.57 -19.11 -4.05
CA SER A 584 -6.06 -18.93 -2.69
C SER A 584 -7.19 -18.61 -1.72
N TRP A 585 -7.07 -19.07 -0.48
CA TRP A 585 -8.10 -18.99 0.55
C TRP A 585 -7.49 -18.59 1.88
N LEU A 586 -8.09 -17.60 2.54
CA LEU A 586 -7.69 -17.14 3.86
C LEU A 586 -8.62 -17.77 4.92
N GLU A 587 -8.03 -18.44 5.89
CA GLU A 587 -8.75 -19.09 6.99
C GLU A 587 -8.35 -18.47 8.32
N SER A 588 -9.30 -17.78 8.97
CA SER A 588 -9.18 -17.36 10.36
C SER A 588 -10.00 -18.31 11.22
N HIS A 589 -9.36 -19.24 11.94
CA HIS A 589 -10.03 -20.15 12.89
C HIS A 589 -10.55 -19.44 14.16
N ALA A 590 -10.80 -18.13 14.10
CA ALA A 590 -11.25 -17.30 15.21
C ALA A 590 -12.77 -17.43 15.45
N LEU A 591 -13.18 -17.31 16.71
CA LEU A 591 -14.59 -17.32 17.12
C LEU A 591 -15.32 -16.14 16.45
N GLY A 592 -16.35 -16.43 15.65
CA GLY A 592 -17.09 -15.41 14.88
C GLY A 592 -16.58 -15.16 13.45
N SER A 593 -15.63 -15.96 12.93
CA SER A 593 -15.27 -15.89 11.51
C SER A 593 -16.35 -16.50 10.61
N THR A 594 -16.56 -15.93 9.43
CA THR A 594 -17.57 -16.36 8.45
C THR A 594 -17.13 -17.56 7.60
N GLY A 595 -16.18 -18.37 8.10
CA GLY A 595 -15.53 -19.44 7.33
C GLY A 595 -14.39 -18.96 6.42
N PRO A 596 -13.84 -19.84 5.57
CA PRO A 596 -12.69 -19.54 4.71
C PRO A 596 -13.07 -18.56 3.61
N ARG A 597 -12.30 -17.48 3.44
CA ARG A 597 -12.52 -16.45 2.42
C ARG A 597 -11.71 -16.77 1.16
N ALA A 598 -12.37 -16.81 0.00
CA ALA A 598 -11.69 -16.87 -1.29
C ALA A 598 -10.96 -15.55 -1.58
N LEU A 599 -9.69 -15.65 -1.98
CA LEU A 599 -8.89 -14.55 -2.48
C LEU A 599 -8.86 -14.64 -4.01
N THR A 600 -9.27 -13.57 -4.67
CA THR A 600 -9.39 -13.51 -6.13
C THR A 600 -8.03 -13.29 -6.78
N GLY A 601 -7.60 -14.22 -7.64
CA GLY A 601 -6.35 -14.11 -8.39
C GLY A 601 -5.08 -14.35 -7.56
N SER A 602 -3.93 -14.09 -8.17
CA SER A 602 -2.62 -14.20 -7.52
C SER A 602 -2.29 -13.01 -6.63
N GLU A 603 -2.92 -11.87 -6.85
CA GLU A 603 -2.81 -10.71 -5.98
C GLU A 603 -4.11 -9.91 -5.96
N GLY A 604 -4.30 -9.17 -4.87
CA GLY A 604 -5.47 -8.33 -4.72
C GLY A 604 -5.58 -7.71 -3.33
N SER A 605 -6.75 -7.13 -3.10
CA SER A 605 -7.10 -6.48 -1.84
C SER A 605 -8.51 -6.87 -1.39
N VAL A 606 -8.65 -7.25 -0.13
CA VAL A 606 -9.93 -7.40 0.56
C VAL A 606 -10.22 -6.09 1.29
N LEU A 607 -11.25 -5.36 0.85
CA LEU A 607 -11.55 -4.01 1.36
C LEU A 607 -12.27 -4.02 2.71
N GLU A 608 -13.08 -5.05 2.98
CA GLU A 608 -13.89 -5.18 4.19
C GLU A 608 -13.63 -6.54 4.86
N PRO A 609 -12.46 -6.73 5.49
CA PRO A 609 -12.23 -7.90 6.33
C PRO A 609 -13.01 -7.77 7.65
N SER A 610 -13.39 -8.91 8.20
CA SER A 610 -14.02 -8.99 9.52
C SER A 610 -13.00 -8.66 10.63
N PRO A 611 -13.45 -8.12 11.78
CA PRO A 611 -12.57 -7.88 12.93
C PRO A 611 -11.87 -9.16 13.42
N ALA A 612 -12.52 -10.32 13.29
CA ALA A 612 -11.96 -11.63 13.64
C ALA A 612 -10.80 -12.03 12.70
N GLU A 613 -10.93 -11.78 11.39
CA GLU A 613 -9.83 -11.99 10.43
C GLU A 613 -8.62 -11.12 10.77
N LEU A 614 -8.85 -9.82 11.05
CA LEU A 614 -7.79 -8.88 11.43
C LEU A 614 -7.09 -9.28 12.74
N ALA A 615 -7.86 -9.69 13.75
CA ALA A 615 -7.31 -10.18 15.01
C ALA A 615 -6.50 -11.48 14.81
N ALA A 616 -6.98 -12.41 13.96
CA ALA A 616 -6.26 -13.64 13.65
C ALA A 616 -4.94 -13.38 12.92
N LEU A 617 -4.91 -12.42 11.99
CA LEU A 617 -3.67 -12.00 11.31
C LEU A 617 -2.69 -11.35 12.29
N HIS A 618 -3.19 -10.50 13.19
CA HIS A 618 -2.39 -9.85 14.23
C HIS A 618 -1.80 -10.84 15.25
N ALA A 619 -2.54 -11.91 15.55
CA ALA A 619 -2.09 -12.98 16.44
C ALA A 619 -1.22 -14.05 15.74
N GLY A 620 -1.05 -13.97 14.41
CA GLY A 620 -0.38 -15.01 13.63
C GLY A 620 -1.10 -16.37 13.71
N ALA A 621 -2.43 -16.36 13.78
CA ALA A 621 -3.30 -17.55 13.87
C ALA A 621 -4.07 -17.83 12.57
N ALA A 622 -3.90 -17.00 11.55
CA ALA A 622 -4.50 -17.19 10.24
C ALA A 622 -3.70 -18.17 9.37
N TYR A 623 -4.40 -18.93 8.54
CA TYR A 623 -3.81 -19.82 7.55
C TYR A 623 -4.14 -19.33 6.15
N LEU A 624 -3.19 -19.52 5.24
CA LEU A 624 -3.41 -19.31 3.82
C LEU A 624 -3.25 -20.65 3.11
N ASN A 625 -4.27 -21.02 2.36
CA ASN A 625 -4.34 -22.30 1.68
C ASN A 625 -4.49 -22.07 0.18
N VAL A 626 -3.88 -22.93 -0.62
CA VAL A 626 -4.00 -22.92 -2.08
C VAL A 626 -4.66 -24.21 -2.52
N ARG A 627 -5.73 -24.05 -3.31
CA ARG A 627 -6.57 -25.13 -3.80
C ARG A 627 -6.55 -25.17 -5.32
N ALA A 628 -6.50 -26.37 -5.88
CA ALA A 628 -6.60 -26.56 -7.32
C ALA A 628 -8.03 -26.21 -7.79
N SER A 629 -8.15 -25.52 -8.91
CA SER A 629 -9.44 -24.99 -9.37
C SER A 629 -10.38 -26.05 -9.94
N ASP A 630 -9.85 -27.21 -10.34
CA ASP A 630 -10.57 -28.31 -10.95
C ASP A 630 -11.30 -29.20 -9.92
N ASN A 631 -10.61 -29.57 -8.85
CA ASN A 631 -11.08 -30.53 -7.85
C ASN A 631 -11.24 -29.93 -6.44
N GLY A 632 -10.82 -28.68 -6.24
CA GLY A 632 -10.85 -27.99 -4.95
C GLY A 632 -9.88 -28.55 -3.90
N THR A 633 -8.98 -29.47 -4.27
CA THR A 633 -8.04 -30.08 -3.33
C THR A 633 -6.98 -29.07 -2.91
N GLU A 634 -6.78 -28.95 -1.61
CA GLU A 634 -5.70 -28.16 -1.05
C GLU A 634 -4.36 -28.86 -1.31
N PHE A 635 -3.40 -28.15 -1.89
CA PHE A 635 -2.08 -28.70 -2.18
C PHE A 635 -0.92 -27.92 -1.55
N LEU A 636 -1.15 -26.64 -1.21
CA LEU A 636 -0.23 -25.86 -0.40
C LEU A 636 -0.98 -25.20 0.76
N ARG A 637 -0.31 -25.09 1.90
CA ARG A 637 -0.81 -24.35 3.08
C ARG A 637 0.34 -23.72 3.84
N THR A 638 0.05 -22.61 4.49
CA THR A 638 0.97 -22.02 5.45
C THR A 638 0.23 -21.35 6.59
N ARG A 639 0.87 -21.32 7.75
CA ARG A 639 0.46 -20.45 8.86
C ARG A 639 1.08 -19.09 8.59
N LEU A 640 0.24 -18.07 8.46
CA LEU A 640 0.74 -16.71 8.24
C LEU A 640 1.51 -16.25 9.48
N PRO A 641 2.69 -15.62 9.29
CA PRO A 641 3.43 -15.07 10.40
C PRO A 641 2.66 -13.88 10.99
N GLN A 642 3.10 -13.39 12.15
CA GLN A 642 2.44 -12.26 12.79
C GLN A 642 2.43 -11.03 11.86
N ILE A 643 1.24 -10.60 11.44
CA ILE A 643 1.09 -9.45 10.54
C ILE A 643 0.88 -8.21 11.39
N SER A 644 1.61 -7.14 11.07
CA SER A 644 1.38 -5.84 11.71
C SER A 644 0.02 -5.31 11.23
N VAL A 645 -0.92 -5.23 12.17
CA VAL A 645 -2.25 -4.66 11.95
C VAL A 645 -2.31 -3.34 12.72
N PRO A 646 -2.70 -2.23 12.09
CA PRO A 646 -2.85 -0.97 12.80
C PRO A 646 -3.79 -1.12 14.01
N PRO A 647 -3.45 -0.58 15.19
CA PRO A 647 -4.29 -0.70 16.39
C PRO A 647 -5.73 -0.22 16.18
N SER A 648 -5.91 0.78 15.31
CA SER A 648 -7.23 1.31 14.92
C SER A 648 -8.10 0.32 14.15
N CYS A 649 -7.51 -0.74 13.61
CA CYS A 649 -8.20 -1.82 12.89
C CYS A 649 -8.52 -3.02 13.78
N LEU A 650 -7.90 -3.10 14.96
CA LEU A 650 -8.16 -4.17 15.91
C LEU A 650 -9.43 -3.86 16.72
N PRO A 651 -10.22 -4.89 17.08
CA PRO A 651 -11.32 -4.69 18.00
C PRO A 651 -10.78 -4.15 19.32
N ALA A 652 -11.42 -3.11 19.86
CA ALA A 652 -11.10 -2.60 21.18
C ALA A 652 -11.34 -3.73 22.19
N VAL A 653 -10.25 -4.26 22.75
CA VAL A 653 -10.33 -5.19 23.87
C VAL A 653 -10.97 -4.40 25.02
N PRO A 654 -12.14 -4.79 25.56
CA PRO A 654 -12.55 -4.26 26.85
C PRO A 654 -11.48 -4.66 27.85
N TYR A 655 -10.90 -3.65 28.49
CA TYR A 655 -9.80 -3.75 29.46
C TYR A 655 -9.77 -5.03 30.29
N ALA A 656 -8.59 -5.63 30.33
CA ALA A 656 -7.99 -6.49 31.36
C ALA A 656 -8.94 -7.08 32.41
N VAL A 657 -9.11 -8.40 32.33
CA VAL A 657 -9.10 -9.20 33.56
C VAL A 657 -7.63 -9.25 33.99
N ASP A 658 -7.27 -8.43 34.97
CA ASP A 658 -6.07 -8.70 35.76
C ASP A 658 -6.25 -10.09 36.37
N ASN A 659 -5.38 -11.02 35.97
CA ASN A 659 -4.88 -12.05 36.87
C ASN A 659 -3.59 -12.59 36.26
N GLU A 660 -2.50 -11.99 36.71
CA GLU A 660 -1.17 -12.56 36.59
C GLU A 660 -1.15 -13.98 37.14
N LEU A 661 -0.48 -14.84 36.40
CA LEU A 661 -0.06 -16.17 36.81
C LEU A 661 0.76 -16.07 38.11
N SER A 662 0.17 -16.46 39.23
CA SER A 662 0.92 -16.84 40.42
C SER A 662 0.53 -18.25 40.86
N ALA A 663 1.57 -19.08 40.95
CA ALA A 663 1.53 -20.46 41.36
C ALA A 663 1.14 -20.62 42.85
N ASN A 664 0.55 -21.78 43.16
CA ASN A 664 0.28 -22.37 44.47
C ASN A 664 -1.13 -22.13 45.04
N TYR A 665 -2.05 -23.07 44.83
CA TYR A 665 -2.83 -23.81 45.87
C TYR A 665 -3.75 -24.86 45.18
N PRO A 666 -3.99 -26.06 45.77
CA PRO A 666 -4.74 -27.15 45.14
C PRO A 666 -6.27 -27.02 45.31
N PRO A 667 -7.10 -27.73 44.50
CA PRO A 667 -8.51 -27.43 44.36
C PRO A 667 -9.36 -28.14 45.42
N THR A 668 -10.33 -27.43 46.00
CA THR A 668 -11.43 -28.04 46.75
C THR A 668 -12.78 -27.66 46.12
N HIS A 669 -13.59 -28.69 45.94
CA HIS A 669 -14.97 -28.65 45.48
C HIS A 669 -15.87 -27.82 46.41
N VAL A 670 -16.86 -27.09 45.87
CA VAL A 670 -18.31 -27.40 45.96
C VAL A 670 -19.13 -26.24 45.34
N ASN A 671 -20.20 -26.65 44.64
CA ASN A 671 -21.25 -25.93 43.91
C ASN A 671 -21.89 -24.70 44.61
N VAL A 672 -22.43 -23.75 43.81
CA VAL A 672 -23.72 -23.00 43.93
C VAL A 672 -23.72 -21.77 42.94
N PRO A 673 -24.88 -21.32 42.38
CA PRO A 673 -25.38 -21.49 41.00
C PRO A 673 -24.97 -20.38 39.98
N PRO A 674 -25.32 -20.46 38.66
CA PRO A 674 -25.11 -19.34 37.75
C PRO A 674 -26.25 -18.34 37.88
N ASP A 675 -25.96 -17.15 38.41
CA ASP A 675 -26.86 -16.00 38.29
C ASP A 675 -26.49 -15.19 37.05
N ASN A 676 -27.48 -15.02 36.19
CA ASN A 676 -27.42 -14.39 34.89
C ASN A 676 -27.40 -12.86 35.01
N SER A 677 -26.52 -12.21 34.25
CA SER A 677 -26.67 -10.90 33.57
C SER A 677 -25.29 -10.24 33.53
N LEU A 678 -24.66 -9.93 32.39
CA LEU A 678 -25.17 -9.26 31.19
C LEU A 678 -24.36 -9.70 29.96
N SER A 679 -24.98 -10.50 29.11
CA SER A 679 -24.64 -10.63 27.69
C SER A 679 -25.97 -10.63 26.95
N ASN A 680 -26.25 -9.57 26.19
CA ASN A 680 -27.44 -9.53 25.35
C ASN A 680 -27.03 -9.27 23.90
N THR A 681 -26.39 -10.28 23.29
CA THR A 681 -26.76 -10.69 21.93
C THR A 681 -27.71 -11.88 22.08
N ALA A 682 -28.97 -11.61 22.37
CA ALA A 682 -29.96 -12.65 22.54
C ALA A 682 -30.38 -13.12 21.12
N SER A 683 -30.06 -14.34 20.75
CA SER A 683 -30.45 -14.95 19.47
C SER A 683 -31.07 -16.32 19.72
N CYS A 684 -32.15 -16.65 19.01
CA CYS A 684 -32.85 -17.92 19.17
C CYS A 684 -32.41 -18.90 18.09
N PHE A 685 -32.27 -20.18 18.44
CA PHE A 685 -31.96 -21.23 17.47
C PHE A 685 -33.19 -22.09 17.20
N TYR A 686 -33.59 -22.24 15.94
CA TYR A 686 -34.73 -23.04 15.53
C TYR A 686 -34.46 -23.74 14.19
N ALA A 687 -34.70 -25.06 14.15
CA ALA A 687 -34.55 -25.90 12.96
C ALA A 687 -33.21 -25.73 12.21
N GLY A 688 -32.09 -25.63 12.95
CA GLY A 688 -30.75 -25.52 12.36
C GLY A 688 -30.32 -24.10 11.94
N ARG A 689 -31.16 -23.08 12.19
CA ARG A 689 -30.88 -21.67 11.86
C ARG A 689 -30.98 -20.78 13.10
N SER A 690 -30.12 -19.76 13.15
CA SER A 690 -30.14 -18.71 14.19
C SER A 690 -30.98 -17.52 13.75
N TYR A 691 -31.86 -17.05 14.62
CA TYR A 691 -32.72 -15.89 14.43
C TYR A 691 -32.38 -14.80 15.47
N GLU A 692 -32.22 -13.56 15.00
CA GLU A 692 -31.92 -12.41 15.86
C GLU A 692 -33.09 -12.04 16.77
N ASP A 693 -32.82 -11.32 17.86
CA ASP A 693 -33.87 -10.80 18.74
C ASP A 693 -34.86 -9.92 17.97
N GLY A 694 -36.15 -10.20 18.10
CA GLY A 694 -37.23 -9.53 17.38
C GLY A 694 -37.58 -10.14 16.01
N ALA A 695 -36.81 -11.13 15.51
CA ALA A 695 -37.15 -11.80 14.27
C ALA A 695 -38.41 -12.67 14.42
N GLN A 696 -39.29 -12.66 13.42
CA GLN A 696 -40.49 -13.51 13.33
C GLN A 696 -40.50 -14.28 12.01
N TRP A 697 -40.86 -15.56 12.05
CA TRP A 697 -40.90 -16.44 10.89
C TRP A 697 -41.98 -17.52 11.01
N MET A 698 -42.47 -18.02 9.88
CA MET A 698 -43.42 -19.13 9.83
C MET A 698 -42.67 -20.46 9.71
N ALA A 699 -42.90 -21.37 10.67
CA ALA A 699 -42.39 -22.73 10.61
C ALA A 699 -43.34 -23.60 9.76
N THR A 700 -43.11 -23.63 8.45
CA THR A 700 -43.97 -24.32 7.46
C THR A 700 -44.15 -25.81 7.74
N GLU A 701 -43.22 -26.46 8.43
CA GLU A 701 -43.28 -27.89 8.78
C GLU A 701 -44.17 -28.20 9.99
N SER A 702 -44.45 -27.20 10.85
CA SER A 702 -45.26 -27.37 12.08
C SER A 702 -46.41 -26.37 12.21
N CYS A 703 -46.61 -25.51 11.21
CA CYS A 703 -47.65 -24.48 11.15
C CYS A 703 -47.76 -23.57 12.38
N HIS A 704 -46.59 -23.16 12.87
CA HIS A 704 -46.46 -22.19 13.94
C HIS A 704 -45.84 -20.88 13.43
N MET A 705 -46.29 -19.76 13.98
CA MET A 705 -45.61 -18.48 13.87
C MET A 705 -44.62 -18.37 15.03
N CYS A 706 -43.34 -18.41 14.73
CA CYS A 706 -42.27 -18.31 15.71
C CYS A 706 -41.67 -16.91 15.72
N GLY A 707 -41.31 -16.44 16.91
CA GLY A 707 -40.58 -15.20 17.13
C GLY A 707 -39.47 -15.41 18.14
N CYS A 708 -38.36 -14.70 17.95
CA CYS A 708 -37.31 -14.60 18.96
C CYS A 708 -37.56 -13.37 19.81
N VAL A 709 -37.78 -13.56 21.12
CA VAL A 709 -38.04 -12.45 22.05
C VAL A 709 -37.13 -12.60 23.26
N HIS A 710 -36.20 -11.68 23.40
CA HIS A 710 -35.09 -11.67 24.34
C HIS A 710 -34.33 -13.00 24.40
N GLY A 711 -34.03 -13.57 23.23
CA GLY A 711 -33.32 -14.86 23.10
C GLY A 711 -34.16 -16.08 23.47
N ALA A 712 -35.44 -15.90 23.81
CA ALA A 712 -36.38 -16.98 24.00
C ALA A 712 -37.22 -17.19 22.74
N LEU A 713 -37.23 -18.43 22.24
CA LEU A 713 -38.09 -18.84 21.13
C LEU A 713 -39.55 -18.90 21.61
N ARG A 714 -40.43 -18.13 20.99
CA ARG A 714 -41.88 -18.13 21.22
C ARG A 714 -42.58 -18.55 19.94
N CYS A 715 -43.27 -19.68 19.94
CA CYS A 715 -44.00 -20.17 18.77
C CYS A 715 -45.47 -20.33 19.12
N ASP A 716 -46.35 -19.68 18.37
CA ASP A 716 -47.79 -19.76 18.52
C ASP A 716 -48.43 -20.44 17.29
N PRO A 717 -49.45 -21.29 17.46
CA PRO A 717 -50.10 -21.95 16.34
C PRO A 717 -50.87 -20.96 15.46
N VAL A 718 -50.73 -21.12 14.14
CA VAL A 718 -51.45 -20.29 13.17
C VAL A 718 -52.94 -20.63 13.26
N ARG A 719 -53.77 -19.66 13.68
CA ARG A 719 -55.23 -19.80 13.71
C ARG A 719 -55.81 -19.46 12.34
N CYS A 720 -56.47 -20.43 11.72
CA CYS A 720 -57.10 -20.24 10.42
C CYS A 720 -58.55 -19.77 10.57
N PRO A 721 -59.06 -18.96 9.62
CA PRO A 721 -60.48 -18.63 9.55
C PRO A 721 -61.31 -19.91 9.33
N PRO A 722 -62.54 -20.01 9.90
CA PRO A 722 -63.44 -21.11 9.59
C PRO A 722 -63.82 -21.08 8.10
N VAL A 723 -63.81 -22.26 7.46
CA VAL A 723 -64.20 -22.43 6.06
C VAL A 723 -65.47 -23.29 5.97
N GLU A 724 -66.46 -22.82 5.22
CA GLU A 724 -67.74 -23.50 5.01
C GLU A 724 -67.77 -24.17 3.63
N CYS A 725 -67.09 -25.30 3.48
CA CYS A 725 -67.15 -26.12 2.27
C CYS A 725 -66.98 -27.61 2.57
N ALA A 726 -67.48 -28.47 1.68
CA ALA A 726 -67.51 -29.92 1.90
C ALA A 726 -66.12 -30.60 1.84
N SER A 727 -65.12 -29.97 1.21
CA SER A 727 -63.77 -30.52 1.07
C SER A 727 -62.70 -29.41 0.99
N PRO A 728 -62.25 -28.88 2.14
CA PRO A 728 -61.18 -27.88 2.19
C PRO A 728 -59.81 -28.49 1.85
N THR A 729 -59.02 -27.81 1.00
CA THR A 729 -57.67 -28.25 0.58
C THR A 729 -56.62 -27.17 0.87
N ILE A 730 -55.40 -27.56 1.25
CA ILE A 730 -54.28 -26.62 1.41
C ILE A 730 -53.55 -26.47 0.08
N GLN A 731 -53.70 -25.33 -0.60
CA GLN A 731 -52.98 -24.99 -1.83
C GLN A 731 -52.51 -23.53 -1.80
N PRO A 732 -51.28 -23.19 -2.22
CA PRO A 732 -50.18 -24.05 -2.66
C PRO A 732 -49.42 -24.75 -1.51
N PRO A 733 -48.60 -25.79 -1.80
CA PRO A 733 -47.79 -26.48 -0.79
C PRO A 733 -46.84 -25.50 -0.08
N GLY A 734 -46.86 -25.51 1.26
CA GLY A 734 -46.12 -24.57 2.11
C GLY A 734 -46.98 -23.53 2.84
N GLN A 735 -48.30 -23.50 2.61
CA GLN A 735 -49.25 -22.74 3.43
C GLN A 735 -49.89 -23.60 4.53
N CYS A 736 -50.37 -22.94 5.59
CA CYS A 736 -50.93 -23.61 6.77
C CYS A 736 -52.44 -23.60 6.85
N CYS A 737 -53.12 -22.66 6.17
CA CYS A 737 -54.57 -22.57 6.23
C CYS A 737 -55.23 -23.22 5.02
N PRO A 738 -56.27 -24.05 5.24
CA PRO A 738 -57.02 -24.62 4.16
C PRO A 738 -57.81 -23.54 3.43
N ILE A 739 -57.90 -23.69 2.12
CA ILE A 739 -58.77 -22.89 1.26
C ILE A 739 -59.79 -23.84 0.61
N CYS A 740 -60.96 -23.32 0.29
CA CYS A 740 -61.89 -24.04 -0.57
C CYS A 740 -61.35 -23.92 -2.01
N THR A 741 -61.15 -25.06 -2.66
CA THR A 741 -60.76 -25.16 -4.06
C THR A 741 -61.95 -25.50 -4.92
#